data_AF-A0A0J6SUR0-F1
#
_entry.id   AF-A0A0J6SUR0-F1
#
_cell.length_a   1.000
_cell.length_b   1.000
_cell.length_c   1.000
_cell.angle_alpha   90.00
_cell.angle_beta   90.00
_cell.angle_gamma   90.00
#
_symmetry.space_group_name_H-M   'P 1'
#
loop_
_entity.id
_entity.type
_entity.pdbx_description
1 polymer ?
#
loop_
_entity_poly.entity_id
_entity_poly.type
_entity_poly.pdbx_seq_one_letter_code
_entity_poly.pdbx_strand_id
1 'polypeptide(L)'
;MLLTRIYTPFWKHSKEASMAIGPSTTQTPYLVPSTGNVSFTSILSVGDTVPGSVKANGTPWRFVGIPDGIGAFDNGDGTATVLVNHEIGATAGVVRAHGSAGAFVDRLIVDKASLKVLSAGDLGTSFYGFNAATGTYQQGTTALARLCSADLPAVSAFYDAATGLGTQARIFMNGEENGTEGRALAWIVNGPEAGRIYELPRLGKFSMENSLANPASGAKTVTIGTDDSATGQLYVYVGNKQATGSEIDKAGLTNGKLYGIKVPSVVAETNATSLDPAGAAFSLQEMGPNGDVSRVTGAQLQDESDAEGVTTFLRPEDGAWDPSNPNRFYFVTTNGITSPSRLWALDFTDVTRPELGGTIKELLRGTEGQVMLDNMTVTADGKVILQEDPGNSPRLSKVFQYDPATGSLTELAQHDPARFAAPTAPFNQDEESSGVVDVSTIFGAPGRQAYLLDTQAHYALGGELVEGGQLMMMYQDRTIRGTAGNDTLTGSAIDDLILGAAGDDTINGRTGTNILSGGTGTDTAVFDLRLADARVSAENGRDVVSAGNTRSTVTGFERYLFTDTTVTVADGAPLVDDLFYLANNKDVLAAGQDADTHYATYGWKEGRDPNALFSTTGYLAANADVRAAGLNPLQHYDQYGWKEGRDPSAAFDNEQYLARNADVKAAGIDPLKHFIEYGQDEGRQAYAAIGKTADLAAHPGFDAEFYLLSYADVARAATASGKDPFAYAYEHYQTYGWKEGRNPNAVFDTKGYLNAYGDVRAAGIDPLMHYDQYGWKEGRDPSKGFDTTAYLDAYGDVARARLDPMQHYLQYGATEGRSTFGDTTFGAGNQG
;
A
#
# COMPACT_ATOMS: atom_id res chain seq x y z
N MET A 1 12.34 -25.30 -31.77
CA MET A 1 12.96 -25.82 -30.53
C MET A 1 13.73 -24.71 -29.79
N LEU A 2 13.11 -23.54 -29.68
CA LEU A 2 13.61 -22.32 -29.02
C LEU A 2 12.35 -21.60 -28.51
N LEU A 3 11.73 -22.12 -27.44
CA LEU A 3 10.46 -21.61 -26.90
C LEU A 3 10.33 -21.98 -25.41
N THR A 4 11.42 -21.80 -24.65
CA THR A 4 11.45 -22.11 -23.20
C THR A 4 12.17 -21.04 -22.37
N ARG A 5 12.21 -19.79 -22.84
CA ARG A 5 12.65 -18.63 -22.06
C ARG A 5 11.80 -17.40 -22.38
N ILE A 6 10.52 -17.48 -22.06
CA ILE A 6 9.62 -16.33 -22.07
C ILE A 6 8.85 -16.43 -20.75
N TYR A 7 8.52 -15.30 -20.14
CA TYR A 7 8.07 -15.10 -18.74
C TYR A 7 9.19 -14.92 -17.70
N THR A 8 9.93 -13.82 -17.83
CA THR A 8 10.36 -13.06 -16.65
C THR A 8 9.96 -11.61 -16.85
N PRO A 9 8.85 -11.12 -16.26
CA PRO A 9 8.64 -9.70 -16.11
C PRO A 9 9.62 -9.16 -15.05
N PHE A 10 9.78 -7.84 -15.06
CA PHE A 10 10.63 -6.99 -14.20
C PHE A 10 10.39 -7.08 -12.67
N TRP A 11 9.73 -8.13 -12.18
CA TRP A 11 9.55 -8.44 -10.77
C TRP A 11 10.31 -9.71 -10.43
N LYS A 12 11.64 -9.62 -10.34
CA LYS A 12 12.43 -10.59 -9.57
C LYS A 12 12.14 -10.37 -8.08
N HIS A 13 10.96 -10.74 -7.62
CA HIS A 13 10.95 -11.48 -6.36
C HIS A 13 11.37 -12.89 -6.78
N SER A 14 12.70 -13.10 -6.80
CA SER A 14 13.24 -14.46 -6.70
C SER A 14 12.43 -15.15 -5.62
N LYS A 15 11.87 -16.33 -5.90
CA LYS A 15 11.21 -17.21 -4.93
C LYS A 15 11.90 -16.99 -3.58
N GLU A 16 11.28 -16.19 -2.72
CA GLU A 16 11.98 -15.77 -1.51
C GLU A 16 12.31 -17.05 -0.75
N ALA A 17 13.46 -17.08 -0.10
CA ALA A 17 13.67 -18.12 0.88
C ALA A 17 12.46 -18.06 1.81
N SER A 18 11.85 -19.21 2.09
CA SER A 18 10.68 -19.30 2.99
C SER A 18 10.94 -18.63 4.34
N MET A 19 12.22 -18.46 4.69
CA MET A 19 12.71 -17.68 5.81
C MET A 19 13.87 -16.79 5.37
N ALA A 20 13.80 -15.50 5.67
CA ALA A 20 14.84 -14.51 5.42
C ALA A 20 15.24 -13.76 6.70
N ILE A 21 16.50 -13.34 6.78
CA ILE A 21 17.00 -12.47 7.85
C ILE A 21 16.95 -11.04 7.33
N GLY A 22 16.18 -10.18 7.98
CA GLY A 22 16.14 -8.76 7.64
C GLY A 22 17.43 -8.03 8.03
N PRO A 23 17.66 -6.83 7.48
CA PRO A 23 18.94 -6.14 7.59
C PRO A 23 19.23 -5.53 8.98
N SER A 24 18.25 -5.56 9.89
CA SER A 24 18.37 -4.99 11.24
C SER A 24 18.56 -6.05 12.33
N THR A 25 18.64 -7.33 11.97
CA THR A 25 18.86 -8.44 12.91
C THR A 25 19.85 -9.46 12.35
N THR A 26 20.33 -10.34 13.23
CA THR A 26 21.18 -11.48 12.84
C THR A 26 20.49 -12.84 13.05
N GLN A 27 19.27 -12.83 13.59
CA GLN A 27 18.50 -14.04 13.88
C GLN A 27 17.58 -14.38 12.71
N THR A 28 17.40 -15.67 12.43
CA THR A 28 16.33 -16.11 11.53
C THR A 28 14.96 -15.94 12.20
N PRO A 29 13.87 -15.93 11.40
CA PRO A 29 12.51 -15.93 11.93
C PRO A 29 12.26 -17.01 12.99
N TYR A 30 11.51 -16.67 14.04
CA TYR A 30 11.10 -17.57 15.11
C TYR A 30 9.89 -18.42 14.72
N LEU A 31 9.13 -17.99 13.72
CA LEU A 31 8.07 -18.76 13.07
C LEU A 31 8.56 -19.38 11.75
N VAL A 32 7.99 -20.53 11.40
CA VAL A 32 8.20 -21.25 10.15
C VAL A 32 6.87 -21.47 9.43
N PRO A 33 6.83 -21.44 8.09
CA PRO A 33 5.60 -21.65 7.35
C PRO A 33 5.16 -23.12 7.39
N SER A 34 3.86 -23.34 7.55
CA SER A 34 3.21 -24.65 7.43
C SER A 34 2.71 -24.93 6.01
N THR A 35 2.69 -23.90 5.14
CA THR A 35 2.24 -23.98 3.75
C THR A 35 3.26 -23.39 2.78
N GLY A 36 3.22 -23.82 1.51
CA GLY A 36 4.20 -23.41 0.50
C GLY A 36 4.06 -21.97 -0.01
N ASN A 37 2.98 -21.27 0.35
CA ASN A 37 2.70 -19.90 -0.04
C ASN A 37 2.92 -18.88 1.10
N VAL A 38 3.47 -19.31 2.24
CA VAL A 38 3.84 -18.41 3.35
C VAL A 38 5.36 -18.28 3.43
N SER A 39 5.84 -17.07 3.68
CA SER A 39 7.26 -16.79 3.97
C SER A 39 7.41 -15.78 5.10
N PHE A 40 8.58 -15.79 5.74
CA PHE A 40 8.91 -14.89 6.85
C PHE A 40 10.19 -14.11 6.62
N THR A 41 10.22 -12.86 7.08
CA THR A 41 11.45 -12.06 7.24
C THR A 41 11.53 -11.53 8.67
N SER A 42 12.62 -11.82 9.39
CA SER A 42 12.84 -11.24 10.72
C SER A 42 13.23 -9.77 10.61
N ILE A 43 12.71 -8.90 11.47
CA ILE A 43 12.98 -7.45 11.44
C ILE A 43 13.95 -7.08 12.56
N LEU A 44 13.58 -7.38 13.81
CA LEU A 44 14.37 -7.12 15.02
C LEU A 44 14.20 -8.27 15.99
N SER A 45 15.28 -8.66 16.68
CA SER A 45 15.25 -9.59 17.81
C SER A 45 15.71 -8.87 19.07
N VAL A 46 15.27 -9.33 20.24
CA VAL A 46 15.62 -8.67 21.50
C VAL A 46 17.13 -8.52 21.66
N GLY A 47 17.55 -7.31 22.02
CA GLY A 47 18.95 -6.93 22.16
C GLY A 47 19.59 -6.31 20.92
N ASP A 48 18.95 -6.42 19.75
CA ASP A 48 19.39 -5.72 18.55
C ASP A 48 19.37 -4.20 18.76
N THR A 49 20.30 -3.50 18.10
CA THR A 49 20.45 -2.04 18.17
C THR A 49 20.19 -1.42 16.80
N VAL A 50 19.66 -0.20 16.79
CA VAL A 50 19.46 0.58 15.54
C VAL A 50 20.51 1.70 15.49
N PRO A 51 21.40 1.72 14.48
CA PRO A 51 22.44 2.75 14.38
C PRO A 51 21.89 4.17 14.47
N GLY A 52 22.48 5.00 15.33
CA GLY A 52 22.07 6.39 15.55
C GLY A 52 20.89 6.58 16.50
N SER A 53 20.20 5.51 16.92
CA SER A 53 19.12 5.58 17.91
C SER A 53 19.67 5.47 19.32
N VAL A 54 19.39 6.48 20.15
CA VAL A 54 19.88 6.57 21.54
C VAL A 54 18.73 6.91 22.48
N LYS A 55 18.82 6.38 23.71
CA LYS A 55 17.93 6.75 24.80
C LYS A 55 18.26 8.14 25.32
N ALA A 56 17.36 8.73 26.10
CA ALA A 56 17.55 10.05 26.71
C ALA A 56 18.84 10.19 27.56
N ASN A 57 19.35 9.08 28.10
CA ASN A 57 20.60 9.04 28.86
C ASN A 57 21.87 8.87 27.99
N GLY A 58 21.73 8.88 26.66
CA GLY A 58 22.84 8.76 25.69
C GLY A 58 23.32 7.33 25.43
N THR A 59 22.74 6.31 26.07
CA THR A 59 23.07 4.91 25.77
C THR A 59 22.30 4.42 24.54
N PRO A 60 22.83 3.44 23.77
CA PRO A 60 22.16 2.93 22.58
C PRO A 60 20.76 2.39 22.89
N TRP A 61 19.80 2.66 22.01
CA TRP A 61 18.50 1.99 22.04
C TRP A 61 18.67 0.50 21.71
N ARG A 62 17.85 -0.36 22.32
CA ARG A 62 17.76 -1.79 22.04
C ARG A 62 16.31 -2.23 21.99
N PHE A 63 16.01 -3.18 21.11
CA PHE A 63 14.71 -3.84 21.13
C PHE A 63 14.57 -4.66 22.41
N VAL A 64 13.49 -4.44 23.16
CA VAL A 64 13.23 -5.05 24.48
C VAL A 64 12.32 -6.26 24.32
N GLY A 65 12.37 -7.20 25.27
CA GLY A 65 11.54 -8.39 25.26
C GLY A 65 10.08 -8.16 25.55
N ILE A 66 9.35 -9.27 25.44
CA ILE A 66 7.89 -9.31 25.57
C ILE A 66 7.20 -8.32 24.60
N PRO A 67 7.57 -8.30 23.30
CA PRO A 67 6.83 -7.49 22.32
C PRO A 67 5.42 -8.06 22.14
N ASP A 68 4.45 -7.19 21.95
CA ASP A 68 3.03 -7.54 21.86
C ASP A 68 2.35 -6.51 20.93
N GLY A 69 1.04 -6.27 21.07
CA GLY A 69 0.23 -5.23 20.45
C GLY A 69 0.94 -4.28 19.49
N ILE A 70 0.70 -4.45 18.18
CA ILE A 70 1.39 -3.73 17.11
C ILE A 70 0.47 -2.71 16.44
N GLY A 71 1.04 -1.62 15.91
CA GLY A 71 0.37 -0.73 14.96
C GLY A 71 1.31 -0.25 13.86
N ALA A 72 0.81 -0.01 12.65
CA ALA A 72 1.64 0.52 11.57
C ALA A 72 0.91 1.50 10.65
N PHE A 73 1.67 2.44 10.07
CA PHE A 73 1.16 3.32 9.01
C PHE A 73 2.27 3.79 8.05
N ASP A 74 1.89 4.02 6.80
CA ASP A 74 2.77 4.59 5.77
C ASP A 74 3.05 6.07 6.05
N ASN A 75 4.32 6.48 5.98
CA ASN A 75 4.72 7.89 6.13
C ASN A 75 4.63 8.68 4.81
N GLY A 76 4.46 8.00 3.67
CA GLY A 76 4.32 8.63 2.34
C GLY A 76 5.65 9.04 1.70
N ASP A 77 6.78 8.68 2.30
CA ASP A 77 8.13 9.05 1.88
C ASP A 77 9.03 7.84 1.57
N GLY A 78 8.42 6.66 1.40
CA GLY A 78 9.13 5.38 1.23
C GLY A 78 9.44 4.67 2.56
N THR A 79 9.08 5.27 3.70
CA THR A 79 9.18 4.64 5.01
C THR A 79 7.79 4.39 5.63
N ALA A 80 7.74 3.51 6.62
CA ALA A 80 6.58 3.29 7.46
C ALA A 80 6.94 3.47 8.93
N THR A 81 5.99 3.91 9.74
CA THR A 81 6.11 3.88 11.19
C THR A 81 5.48 2.60 11.72
N VAL A 82 6.20 1.87 12.58
CA VAL A 82 5.70 0.69 13.32
C VAL A 82 5.77 1.00 14.82
N LEU A 83 4.71 0.67 15.54
CA LEU A 83 4.55 0.81 16.98
C LEU A 83 4.43 -0.57 17.60
N VAL A 84 5.11 -0.82 18.71
CA VAL A 84 5.17 -2.15 19.35
C VAL A 84 5.02 -1.97 20.85
N ASN A 85 4.02 -2.62 21.44
CA ASN A 85 3.87 -2.71 22.89
C ASN A 85 5.00 -3.56 23.48
N HIS A 86 5.31 -3.33 24.76
CA HIS A 86 6.11 -4.25 25.56
C HIS A 86 5.35 -4.61 26.82
N GLU A 87 4.92 -5.87 26.92
CA GLU A 87 4.01 -6.38 27.96
C GLU A 87 4.70 -6.62 29.31
N ILE A 88 5.77 -5.88 29.59
CA ILE A 88 6.58 -6.04 30.81
C ILE A 88 5.88 -5.47 32.05
N GLY A 89 6.14 -6.07 33.21
CA GLY A 89 5.56 -5.62 34.49
C GLY A 89 6.06 -4.23 34.95
N ALA A 90 5.26 -3.55 35.79
CA ALA A 90 5.46 -2.16 36.26
C ALA A 90 6.86 -1.79 36.78
N THR A 91 7.61 -2.76 37.30
CA THR A 91 8.93 -2.56 37.90
C THR A 91 10.07 -3.15 37.07
N ALA A 92 9.75 -3.79 35.94
CA ALA A 92 10.71 -4.45 35.09
C ALA A 92 11.47 -3.43 34.20
N GLY A 93 12.64 -3.86 33.71
CA GLY A 93 13.43 -3.08 32.79
C GLY A 93 14.11 -1.86 33.43
N VAL A 94 14.12 -0.76 32.69
CA VAL A 94 14.75 0.52 33.08
C VAL A 94 13.76 1.66 32.91
N VAL A 95 14.06 2.81 33.52
CA VAL A 95 13.26 4.03 33.34
C VAL A 95 13.21 4.42 31.87
N ARG A 96 12.00 4.56 31.34
CA ARG A 96 11.67 4.94 29.96
C ARG A 96 11.46 6.45 29.82
N ALA A 97 11.25 6.91 28.59
CA ALA A 97 11.10 8.35 28.28
C ALA A 97 9.91 9.02 28.99
N HIS A 98 8.86 8.25 29.32
CA HIS A 98 7.71 8.72 30.11
C HIS A 98 8.01 8.90 31.61
N GLY A 99 9.21 8.52 32.06
CA GLY A 99 9.73 8.81 33.39
C GLY A 99 9.57 7.69 34.43
N SER A 100 9.05 6.52 34.05
CA SER A 100 8.97 5.34 34.92
C SER A 100 9.54 4.08 34.24
N ALA A 101 9.89 3.07 35.04
CA ALA A 101 10.15 1.72 34.52
C ALA A 101 8.83 1.02 34.17
N GLY A 102 8.91 -0.20 33.66
CA GLY A 102 7.77 -0.98 33.20
C GLY A 102 7.41 -0.74 31.75
N ALA A 103 6.17 -1.09 31.40
CA ALA A 103 5.69 -1.16 30.03
C ALA A 103 5.78 0.18 29.30
N PHE A 104 5.95 0.10 27.99
CA PHE A 104 6.10 1.24 27.09
C PHE A 104 5.81 0.80 25.65
N VAL A 105 5.78 1.78 24.75
CA VAL A 105 5.58 1.55 23.32
C VAL A 105 6.81 2.03 22.56
N ASP A 106 7.39 1.17 21.75
CA ASP A 106 8.44 1.55 20.80
C ASP A 106 7.82 2.23 19.56
N ARG A 107 8.56 3.17 18.98
CA ARG A 107 8.29 3.79 17.67
C ARG A 107 9.48 3.53 16.76
N LEU A 108 9.25 2.76 15.71
CA LEU A 108 10.23 2.35 14.71
C LEU A 108 9.93 3.04 13.38
N ILE A 109 10.96 3.53 12.69
CA ILE A 109 10.87 3.96 11.29
C ILE A 109 11.53 2.90 10.43
N VAL A 110 10.77 2.31 9.52
CA VAL A 110 11.16 1.17 8.70
C VAL A 110 11.17 1.57 7.23
N ASP A 111 12.27 1.31 6.54
CA ASP A 111 12.37 1.43 5.09
C ASP A 111 11.48 0.37 4.41
N LYS A 112 10.52 0.79 3.57
CA LYS A 112 9.53 -0.12 2.99
C LYS A 112 10.15 -1.10 1.98
N ALA A 113 11.22 -0.69 1.29
CA ALA A 113 11.84 -1.50 0.25
C ALA A 113 12.73 -2.62 0.81
N SER A 114 13.43 -2.36 1.92
CA SER A 114 14.42 -3.27 2.49
C SER A 114 14.04 -3.87 3.84
N LEU A 115 12.96 -3.40 4.48
CA LEU A 115 12.59 -3.70 5.87
C LEU A 115 13.65 -3.27 6.90
N LYS A 116 14.58 -2.39 6.53
CA LYS A 116 15.59 -1.88 7.46
C LYS A 116 14.96 -0.89 8.44
N VAL A 117 15.15 -1.12 9.72
CA VAL A 117 14.82 -0.15 10.76
C VAL A 117 15.87 0.97 10.73
N LEU A 118 15.42 2.17 10.39
CA LEU A 118 16.24 3.37 10.21
C LEU A 118 16.41 4.16 11.51
N SER A 119 15.38 4.21 12.34
CA SER A 119 15.42 4.85 13.66
C SER A 119 14.42 4.23 14.61
N ALA A 120 14.71 4.26 15.90
CA ALA A 120 13.87 3.73 16.96
C ALA A 120 13.89 4.63 18.21
N GLY A 121 12.83 4.56 19.02
CA GLY A 121 12.76 5.20 20.33
C GLY A 121 11.37 5.10 20.96
N ASP A 122 11.26 5.46 22.22
CA ASP A 122 10.00 5.43 22.96
C ASP A 122 8.97 6.39 22.33
N LEU A 123 7.76 5.90 22.08
CA LEU A 123 6.66 6.71 21.58
C LEU A 123 6.22 7.77 22.60
N GLY A 124 5.99 7.35 23.84
CA GLY A 124 5.44 8.18 24.90
C GLY A 124 6.51 8.87 25.75
N THR A 125 6.35 10.17 25.95
CA THR A 125 7.28 11.03 26.70
C THR A 125 6.62 11.73 27.89
N SER A 126 5.29 11.80 27.95
CA SER A 126 4.59 12.46 29.05
C SER A 126 3.22 11.85 29.33
N PHE A 127 2.99 11.46 30.58
CA PHE A 127 1.74 10.84 31.03
C PHE A 127 0.76 11.86 31.63
N TYR A 128 -0.52 11.72 31.27
CA TYR A 128 -1.65 12.52 31.74
C TYR A 128 -2.70 11.60 32.36
N GLY A 129 -2.67 11.49 33.69
CA GLY A 129 -3.61 10.67 34.46
C GLY A 129 -4.90 11.42 34.75
N PHE A 130 -6.01 10.69 34.90
CA PHE A 130 -7.29 11.30 35.25
C PHE A 130 -7.46 11.40 36.76
N ASN A 131 -7.67 12.61 37.27
CA ASN A 131 -7.96 12.83 38.68
C ASN A 131 -9.48 12.75 38.92
N ALA A 132 -9.96 11.62 39.44
CA ALA A 132 -11.38 11.38 39.68
C ALA A 132 -12.04 12.40 40.64
N ALA A 133 -11.27 12.95 41.60
CA ALA A 133 -11.79 13.91 42.57
C ALA A 133 -12.08 15.27 41.93
N THR A 134 -11.24 15.72 40.99
CA THR A 134 -11.42 17.01 40.30
C THR A 134 -12.10 16.89 38.95
N GLY A 135 -12.12 15.68 38.35
CA GLY A 135 -12.63 15.44 37.01
C GLY A 135 -11.73 15.99 35.90
N THR A 136 -10.41 16.10 36.15
CA THR A 136 -9.45 16.75 35.23
C THR A 136 -8.22 15.89 35.00
N TYR A 137 -7.63 16.01 33.80
CA TYR A 137 -6.33 15.41 33.49
C TYR A 137 -5.17 16.20 34.14
N GLN A 138 -4.20 15.47 34.69
CA GLN A 138 -3.01 16.03 35.32
C GLN A 138 -1.76 15.36 34.76
N GLN A 139 -0.80 16.16 34.32
CA GLN A 139 0.50 15.64 33.92
C GLN A 139 1.21 15.08 35.16
N GLY A 140 1.78 13.88 35.03
CA GLY A 140 2.51 13.22 36.09
C GLY A 140 3.40 12.11 35.56
N THR A 141 3.91 11.28 36.47
CA THR A 141 4.60 10.04 36.15
C THR A 141 3.82 8.88 36.75
N THR A 142 3.73 7.78 36.01
CA THR A 142 3.11 6.53 36.48
C THR A 142 3.90 5.37 35.89
N ALA A 143 4.05 4.28 36.65
CA ALA A 143 4.48 3.03 36.07
C ALA A 143 3.31 2.45 35.26
N LEU A 144 3.62 1.96 34.07
CA LEU A 144 2.69 1.21 33.23
C LEU A 144 3.07 -0.27 33.32
N ALA A 145 2.09 -1.15 33.27
CA ALA A 145 2.31 -2.59 33.41
C ALA A 145 1.53 -3.35 32.36
N ARG A 146 2.15 -4.40 31.82
CA ARG A 146 1.49 -5.40 30.99
C ARG A 146 0.64 -4.79 29.86
N LEU A 147 1.28 -3.99 28.99
CA LEU A 147 0.62 -3.54 27.77
C LEU A 147 0.56 -4.73 26.82
N CYS A 148 -0.57 -5.43 26.79
CA CYS A 148 -0.77 -6.62 25.96
C CYS A 148 -1.06 -6.21 24.53
N SER A 149 -2.26 -6.39 24.02
CA SER A 149 -2.57 -6.00 22.65
C SER A 149 -2.76 -4.47 22.45
N ALA A 150 -3.04 -4.09 21.20
CA ALA A 150 -3.24 -2.71 20.79
C ALA A 150 -4.14 -2.57 19.56
N ASP A 151 -4.57 -1.33 19.34
CA ASP A 151 -5.23 -0.89 18.12
C ASP A 151 -4.59 0.43 17.64
N LEU A 152 -4.13 0.44 16.37
CA LEU A 152 -3.86 1.67 15.63
C LEU A 152 -4.95 1.85 14.57
N PRO A 153 -6.12 2.39 14.94
CA PRO A 153 -7.22 2.46 14.02
C PRO A 153 -6.92 3.46 12.89
N ALA A 154 -7.65 3.31 11.78
CA ALA A 154 -7.66 4.33 10.74
C ALA A 154 -8.08 5.68 11.32
N VAL A 155 -7.54 6.78 10.76
CA VAL A 155 -7.84 8.15 11.23
C VAL A 155 -9.35 8.43 11.26
N SER A 156 -10.13 7.79 10.38
CA SER A 156 -11.59 7.92 10.35
C SER A 156 -12.31 7.44 11.62
N ALA A 157 -11.68 6.58 12.43
CA ALA A 157 -12.21 6.19 13.74
C ALA A 157 -12.36 7.40 14.67
N PHE A 158 -11.45 8.38 14.55
CA PHE A 158 -11.41 9.57 15.39
C PHE A 158 -11.65 10.89 14.63
N TYR A 159 -11.82 10.85 13.30
CA TYR A 159 -12.14 12.00 12.46
C TYR A 159 -13.31 11.73 11.51
N ASP A 160 -14.32 12.58 11.56
CA ASP A 160 -15.42 12.58 10.60
C ASP A 160 -15.16 13.64 9.51
N ALA A 161 -14.70 13.20 8.35
CA ALA A 161 -14.39 14.08 7.23
C ALA A 161 -15.63 14.83 6.69
N ALA A 162 -16.85 14.29 6.87
CA ALA A 162 -18.07 14.92 6.38
C ALA A 162 -18.46 16.14 7.23
N THR A 163 -18.24 16.08 8.55
CA THR A 163 -18.57 17.17 9.48
C THR A 163 -17.38 18.02 9.89
N GLY A 164 -16.15 17.51 9.70
CA GLY A 164 -14.92 18.11 10.20
C GLY A 164 -14.70 17.95 11.70
N LEU A 165 -15.55 17.19 12.40
CA LEU A 165 -15.39 16.87 13.81
C LEU A 165 -14.32 15.81 14.02
N GLY A 166 -13.62 15.86 15.16
CA GLY A 166 -12.63 14.85 15.51
C GLY A 166 -11.19 15.32 15.36
N THR A 167 -10.27 14.36 15.37
CA THR A 167 -8.85 14.60 15.18
C THR A 167 -8.24 13.77 14.07
N GLN A 168 -7.38 14.41 13.28
CA GLN A 168 -6.53 13.75 12.30
C GLN A 168 -5.25 13.17 12.92
N ALA A 169 -4.99 13.43 14.21
CA ALA A 169 -3.91 12.77 14.93
C ALA A 169 -4.19 11.27 15.03
N ARG A 170 -3.18 10.46 14.78
CA ARG A 170 -3.22 9.03 15.04
C ARG A 170 -3.10 8.81 16.54
N ILE A 171 -4.00 8.00 17.07
CA ILE A 171 -4.02 7.60 18.48
C ILE A 171 -3.83 6.09 18.49
N PHE A 172 -2.74 5.65 19.11
CA PHE A 172 -2.49 4.23 19.36
C PHE A 172 -3.14 3.89 20.70
N MET A 173 -4.06 2.95 20.67
CA MET A 173 -4.89 2.54 21.81
C MET A 173 -4.36 1.22 22.34
N ASN A 174 -4.24 1.09 23.66
CA ASN A 174 -3.91 -0.17 24.32
C ASN A 174 -4.42 -0.11 25.77
N GLY A 175 -4.09 -1.12 26.56
CA GLY A 175 -4.42 -1.13 27.97
C GLY A 175 -3.48 -1.96 28.81
N GLU A 176 -3.67 -1.89 30.13
CA GLU A 176 -2.93 -2.73 31.07
C GLU A 176 -3.71 -4.00 31.38
N GLU A 177 -3.17 -5.13 30.96
CA GLU A 177 -3.61 -6.50 31.25
C GLU A 177 -3.10 -6.87 32.66
N ASN A 178 -3.51 -6.09 33.67
CA ASN A 178 -2.94 -6.13 35.02
C ASN A 178 -4.04 -6.29 36.08
N GLY A 179 -4.95 -7.24 35.81
CA GLY A 179 -6.09 -7.55 36.66
C GLY A 179 -7.14 -6.45 36.68
N THR A 180 -8.03 -6.49 37.68
CA THR A 180 -9.28 -5.72 37.69
C THR A 180 -9.12 -4.20 37.66
N GLU A 181 -7.93 -3.63 37.85
CA GLU A 181 -7.73 -2.16 37.84
C GLU A 181 -6.90 -1.68 36.64
N GLY A 182 -6.71 -2.55 35.63
CA GLY A 182 -6.05 -2.20 34.38
C GLY A 182 -6.67 -1.00 33.69
N ARG A 183 -5.84 -0.10 33.17
CA ARG A 183 -6.26 1.17 32.57
C ARG A 183 -6.26 1.06 31.05
N ALA A 184 -7.29 1.59 30.39
CA ALA A 184 -7.21 1.93 28.97
C ALA A 184 -6.36 3.19 28.75
N LEU A 185 -5.58 3.22 27.68
CA LEU A 185 -4.62 4.29 27.37
C LEU A 185 -4.74 4.75 25.91
N ALA A 186 -4.50 6.04 25.69
CA ALA A 186 -4.33 6.65 24.37
C ALA A 186 -2.93 7.27 24.23
N TRP A 187 -2.18 6.82 23.23
CA TRP A 187 -0.86 7.33 22.89
C TRP A 187 -0.96 8.18 21.63
N ILE A 188 -0.70 9.48 21.76
CA ILE A 188 -0.77 10.40 20.63
C ILE A 188 0.49 10.24 19.78
N VAL A 189 0.33 9.78 18.54
CA VAL A 189 1.45 9.37 17.68
C VAL A 189 2.05 10.55 16.92
N ASN A 190 1.19 11.47 16.47
CA ASN A 190 1.59 12.63 15.67
C ASN A 190 0.74 13.87 16.00
N GLY A 191 1.08 15.00 15.38
CA GLY A 191 0.39 16.26 15.62
C GLY A 191 0.91 17.01 16.87
N PRO A 192 0.19 18.06 17.31
CA PRO A 192 0.67 18.97 18.36
C PRO A 192 0.87 18.33 19.74
N GLU A 193 0.18 17.21 20.01
CA GLU A 193 0.26 16.47 21.28
C GLU A 193 1.08 15.18 21.16
N ALA A 194 1.84 14.99 20.07
CA ALA A 194 2.66 13.80 19.86
C ALA A 194 3.54 13.48 21.09
N GLY A 195 3.53 12.21 21.50
CA GLY A 195 4.24 11.70 22.67
C GLY A 195 3.51 11.86 24.00
N ARG A 196 2.28 12.39 24.02
CA ARG A 196 1.42 12.35 25.21
C ARG A 196 0.73 10.99 25.34
N ILE A 197 0.62 10.52 26.58
CA ILE A 197 -0.11 9.33 26.98
C ILE A 197 -1.26 9.78 27.88
N TYR A 198 -2.49 9.38 27.57
CA TYR A 198 -3.68 9.71 28.35
C TYR A 198 -4.33 8.46 28.92
N GLU A 199 -4.70 8.48 30.20
CA GLU A 199 -5.62 7.50 30.79
C GLU A 199 -7.04 7.70 30.24
N LEU A 200 -7.76 6.63 29.91
CA LEU A 200 -9.11 6.68 29.36
C LEU A 200 -10.12 6.03 30.31
N PRO A 201 -10.41 6.61 31.48
CA PRO A 201 -11.17 5.93 32.53
C PRO A 201 -12.65 5.70 32.16
N ARG A 202 -13.17 6.38 31.12
CA ARG A 202 -14.54 6.14 30.62
C ARG A 202 -14.68 4.89 29.77
N LEU A 203 -13.57 4.29 29.33
CA LEU A 203 -13.57 2.99 28.65
C LEU A 203 -13.64 1.83 29.66
N GLY A 204 -13.58 2.11 30.97
CA GLY A 204 -13.61 1.12 32.04
C GLY A 204 -12.23 0.76 32.56
N LYS A 205 -12.21 -0.03 33.64
CA LYS A 205 -11.03 -0.64 34.23
C LYS A 205 -11.29 -2.13 34.45
N PHE A 206 -10.39 -2.97 33.97
CA PHE A 206 -10.46 -4.44 33.98
C PHE A 206 -9.14 -5.00 33.45
N SER A 207 -8.98 -6.32 33.25
CA SER A 207 -7.75 -6.87 32.62
C SER A 207 -7.80 -6.52 31.13
N MET A 208 -7.33 -5.33 30.80
CA MET A 208 -7.61 -4.70 29.52
C MET A 208 -6.69 -5.28 28.46
N GLU A 209 -7.21 -6.27 27.74
CA GLU A 209 -6.49 -6.88 26.64
C GLU A 209 -6.35 -5.90 25.49
N ASN A 210 -7.47 -5.39 24.98
CA ASN A 210 -7.47 -4.44 23.88
C ASN A 210 -8.62 -3.41 23.99
N SER A 211 -8.49 -2.31 23.24
CA SER A 211 -9.50 -1.26 23.08
C SER A 211 -9.58 -0.82 21.62
N LEU A 212 -10.54 -1.37 20.89
CA LEU A 212 -10.59 -1.30 19.43
C LEU A 212 -11.62 -0.32 18.88
N ALA A 213 -11.17 0.72 18.18
CA ALA A 213 -12.04 1.77 17.66
C ALA A 213 -12.59 1.46 16.26
N ASN A 214 -13.89 1.66 16.07
CA ASN A 214 -14.54 1.42 14.80
C ASN A 214 -14.25 2.57 13.80
N PRO A 215 -13.65 2.29 12.62
CA PRO A 215 -13.26 3.30 11.65
C PRO A 215 -14.42 3.94 10.87
N ALA A 216 -15.64 3.41 10.98
CA ALA A 216 -16.82 3.81 10.21
C ALA A 216 -17.97 4.38 11.07
N SER A 217 -17.70 4.67 12.34
CA SER A 217 -18.69 5.16 13.31
C SER A 217 -19.19 6.61 13.08
N GLY A 218 -18.64 7.31 12.07
CA GLY A 218 -19.09 8.65 11.67
C GLY A 218 -18.82 9.70 12.74
N ALA A 219 -19.83 10.50 13.11
CA ALA A 219 -19.69 11.55 14.13
C ALA A 219 -19.52 11.01 15.57
N LYS A 220 -19.82 9.72 15.80
CA LYS A 220 -19.59 9.04 17.07
C LYS A 220 -18.23 8.37 17.09
N THR A 221 -17.69 8.13 18.26
CA THR A 221 -16.54 7.25 18.46
C THR A 221 -17.03 6.02 19.18
N VAL A 222 -16.88 4.85 18.55
CA VAL A 222 -17.26 3.57 19.13
C VAL A 222 -16.00 2.75 19.35
N THR A 223 -15.76 2.30 20.58
CA THR A 223 -14.65 1.38 20.90
C THR A 223 -15.19 0.14 21.60
N ILE A 224 -14.55 -1.00 21.40
CA ILE A 224 -14.83 -2.24 22.13
C ILE A 224 -13.61 -2.58 22.98
N GLY A 225 -13.81 -2.71 24.29
CA GLY A 225 -12.82 -3.22 25.23
C GLY A 225 -13.06 -4.70 25.53
N THR A 226 -11.97 -5.48 25.57
CA THR A 226 -11.94 -6.91 25.89
C THR A 226 -11.27 -7.12 27.26
N ASP A 227 -11.94 -7.84 28.16
CA ASP A 227 -11.45 -8.13 29.50
C ASP A 227 -10.92 -9.56 29.58
N ASP A 228 -9.60 -9.75 29.59
CA ASP A 228 -8.97 -11.07 29.81
C ASP A 228 -9.01 -11.46 31.29
N SER A 229 -10.20 -11.54 31.84
CA SER A 229 -10.42 -12.18 33.13
C SER A 229 -11.12 -13.52 32.93
N ALA A 230 -10.99 -14.43 33.91
CA ALA A 230 -11.63 -15.74 33.86
C ALA A 230 -13.17 -15.66 33.71
N THR A 231 -13.76 -14.52 34.09
CA THR A 231 -15.19 -14.18 33.90
C THR A 231 -15.34 -12.91 33.06
N GLY A 232 -14.45 -12.74 32.09
CA GLY A 232 -14.29 -11.53 31.31
C GLY A 232 -15.51 -11.14 30.51
N GLN A 233 -15.64 -9.85 30.24
CA GLN A 233 -16.80 -9.25 29.57
C GLN A 233 -16.36 -8.33 28.44
N LEU A 234 -17.29 -8.05 27.53
CA LEU A 234 -17.08 -7.09 26.45
C LEU A 234 -17.78 -5.78 26.76
N TYR A 235 -17.07 -4.68 26.59
CA TYR A 235 -17.58 -3.33 26.84
C TYR A 235 -17.55 -2.46 25.59
N VAL A 236 -18.68 -1.84 25.26
CA VAL A 236 -18.81 -0.89 24.15
C VAL A 236 -18.82 0.53 24.70
N TYR A 237 -17.84 1.34 24.34
CA TYR A 237 -17.84 2.78 24.61
C TYR A 237 -18.44 3.55 23.43
N VAL A 238 -19.25 4.57 23.71
CA VAL A 238 -19.87 5.43 22.69
C VAL A 238 -19.73 6.90 23.06
N GLY A 239 -18.80 7.58 22.41
CA GLY A 239 -18.55 9.01 22.53
C GLY A 239 -18.98 9.83 21.32
N ASN A 240 -18.91 11.15 21.43
CA ASN A 240 -19.16 12.07 20.31
C ASN A 240 -17.89 12.85 19.98
N LYS A 241 -17.49 12.85 18.71
CA LYS A 241 -16.33 13.63 18.25
C LYS A 241 -16.57 15.12 18.47
N GLN A 242 -15.53 15.86 18.83
CA GLN A 242 -15.59 17.29 19.12
C GLN A 242 -14.70 18.10 18.18
N ALA A 243 -15.00 19.39 18.02
CA ALA A 243 -14.21 20.31 17.18
C ALA A 243 -13.01 20.93 17.94
N THR A 244 -13.00 20.87 19.27
CA THR A 244 -12.06 21.58 20.14
C THR A 244 -11.66 20.72 21.33
N GLY A 245 -10.54 21.04 21.96
CA GLY A 245 -10.01 20.32 23.13
C GLY A 245 -8.69 19.65 22.81
N SER A 246 -8.24 18.78 23.71
CA SER A 246 -7.09 17.90 23.48
C SER A 246 -7.38 16.89 22.35
N GLU A 247 -6.38 16.11 21.94
CA GLU A 247 -6.59 15.09 20.92
C GLU A 247 -7.64 14.05 21.34
N ILE A 248 -7.66 13.66 22.61
CA ILE A 248 -8.67 12.72 23.15
C ILE A 248 -10.07 13.34 23.29
N ASP A 249 -10.18 14.66 23.53
CA ASP A 249 -11.47 15.35 23.56
C ASP A 249 -12.07 15.43 22.16
N LYS A 250 -11.25 15.83 21.18
CA LYS A 250 -11.63 15.85 19.77
C LYS A 250 -12.03 14.46 19.29
N ALA A 251 -11.23 13.44 19.62
CA ALA A 251 -11.55 12.03 19.33
C ALA A 251 -12.83 11.53 20.02
N GLY A 252 -13.45 12.30 20.92
CA GLY A 252 -14.68 11.93 21.60
C GLY A 252 -14.49 10.88 22.69
N LEU A 253 -13.26 10.64 23.16
CA LEU A 253 -12.92 9.63 24.15
C LEU A 253 -13.20 10.09 25.60
N THR A 254 -13.55 11.35 25.81
CA THR A 254 -13.74 11.94 27.14
C THR A 254 -15.20 12.22 27.52
N ASN A 255 -16.18 12.01 26.62
CA ASN A 255 -17.56 12.49 26.79
C ASN A 255 -18.67 11.44 26.60
N GLY A 256 -18.30 10.18 26.39
CA GLY A 256 -19.21 9.10 26.05
C GLY A 256 -19.73 8.29 27.23
N LYS A 257 -20.46 7.24 26.87
CA LYS A 257 -21.04 6.25 27.79
C LYS A 257 -20.41 4.87 27.57
N LEU A 258 -20.26 4.09 28.64
CA LEU A 258 -19.88 2.68 28.57
C LEU A 258 -21.12 1.78 28.65
N TYR A 259 -21.09 0.68 27.89
CA TYR A 259 -22.11 -0.36 27.91
C TYR A 259 -21.48 -1.75 27.99
N GLY A 260 -22.08 -2.69 28.74
CA GLY A 260 -21.74 -4.11 28.68
C GLY A 260 -22.57 -4.85 27.62
N ILE A 261 -21.98 -5.84 26.94
CA ILE A 261 -22.72 -6.69 26.00
C ILE A 261 -23.51 -7.77 26.74
N LYS A 262 -24.81 -7.84 26.46
CA LYS A 262 -25.72 -8.83 27.05
C LYS A 262 -26.36 -9.71 26.00
N VAL A 263 -26.12 -11.01 26.10
CA VAL A 263 -26.67 -12.07 25.24
C VAL A 263 -27.62 -12.91 26.08
N PRO A 264 -28.95 -12.70 26.05
CA PRO A 264 -29.88 -13.37 26.95
C PRO A 264 -29.84 -14.91 26.91
N SER A 265 -29.45 -15.49 25.77
CA SER A 265 -29.30 -16.95 25.61
C SER A 265 -27.96 -17.50 26.12
N VAL A 266 -26.98 -16.64 26.41
CA VAL A 266 -25.65 -17.00 26.93
C VAL A 266 -25.31 -16.00 28.03
N VAL A 267 -25.77 -16.29 29.24
CA VAL A 267 -25.43 -15.44 30.41
C VAL A 267 -23.97 -15.62 30.80
N ALA A 268 -23.46 -16.84 30.67
CA ALA A 268 -22.06 -17.18 30.87
C ALA A 268 -21.63 -18.18 29.80
N GLU A 269 -20.49 -17.93 29.17
CA GLU A 269 -19.82 -18.91 28.35
C GLU A 269 -19.26 -20.05 29.21
N THR A 270 -19.42 -21.28 28.73
CA THR A 270 -18.91 -22.49 29.35
C THR A 270 -18.33 -23.39 28.26
N ASN A 271 -17.59 -24.44 28.64
CA ASN A 271 -17.13 -25.44 27.67
C ASN A 271 -18.28 -26.14 26.91
N ALA A 272 -19.51 -26.08 27.41
CA ALA A 272 -20.70 -26.65 26.77
C ALA A 272 -21.51 -25.62 25.96
N THR A 273 -21.10 -24.35 25.94
CA THR A 273 -21.79 -23.30 25.18
C THR A 273 -21.79 -23.63 23.70
N SER A 274 -22.95 -23.44 23.08
CA SER A 274 -23.21 -23.57 21.64
C SER A 274 -24.31 -22.58 21.29
N LEU A 275 -24.13 -21.82 20.22
CA LEU A 275 -25.16 -20.93 19.68
C LEU A 275 -25.87 -21.54 18.47
N ASP A 276 -27.03 -20.98 18.13
CA ASP A 276 -27.69 -21.21 16.85
C ASP A 276 -26.78 -20.68 15.72
N PRO A 277 -26.58 -21.42 14.61
CA PRO A 277 -25.84 -20.92 13.45
C PRO A 277 -26.37 -19.60 12.88
N ALA A 278 -27.66 -19.30 13.05
CA ALA A 278 -28.25 -18.02 12.68
C ALA A 278 -27.82 -16.86 13.58
N GLY A 279 -27.23 -17.16 14.75
CA GLY A 279 -26.82 -16.21 15.79
C GLY A 279 -27.87 -15.99 16.87
N ALA A 280 -27.43 -15.40 17.98
CA ALA A 280 -28.29 -14.95 19.08
C ALA A 280 -28.36 -13.43 19.12
N ALA A 281 -29.48 -12.87 19.57
CA ALA A 281 -29.58 -11.43 19.77
C ALA A 281 -28.71 -10.98 20.95
N PHE A 282 -28.04 -9.83 20.81
CA PHE A 282 -27.40 -9.12 21.92
C PHE A 282 -27.98 -7.71 22.06
N SER A 283 -27.93 -7.18 23.27
CA SER A 283 -28.28 -5.81 23.62
C SER A 283 -27.14 -5.15 24.38
N LEU A 284 -27.11 -3.82 24.43
CA LEU A 284 -26.17 -3.05 25.23
C LEU A 284 -26.80 -2.67 26.57
N GLN A 285 -26.13 -2.99 27.67
CA GLN A 285 -26.50 -2.61 29.04
C GLN A 285 -25.67 -1.39 29.45
N GLU A 286 -26.32 -0.26 29.73
CA GLU A 286 -25.62 0.95 30.17
C GLU A 286 -24.96 0.72 31.54
N MET A 287 -23.68 1.12 31.68
CA MET A 287 -22.86 0.88 32.88
C MET A 287 -22.55 2.17 33.63
N GLY A 288 -22.58 2.11 34.95
CA GLY A 288 -22.32 3.23 35.83
C GLY A 288 -23.44 4.28 35.81
N PRO A 289 -23.35 5.31 36.67
CA PRO A 289 -24.37 6.36 36.75
C PRO A 289 -24.47 7.18 35.46
N ASN A 290 -25.54 6.95 34.69
CA ASN A 290 -25.78 7.55 33.37
C ASN A 290 -24.72 7.21 32.31
N GLY A 291 -24.07 6.04 32.40
CA GLY A 291 -23.06 5.60 31.43
C GLY A 291 -21.63 6.07 31.75
N ASP A 292 -21.40 6.88 32.80
CA ASP A 292 -20.08 7.44 33.12
C ASP A 292 -19.37 6.61 34.20
N VAL A 293 -18.40 5.80 33.76
CA VAL A 293 -17.58 4.97 34.63
C VAL A 293 -16.24 5.61 35.02
N SER A 294 -16.01 6.89 34.69
CA SER A 294 -14.71 7.56 34.97
C SER A 294 -14.31 7.65 36.44
N ARG A 295 -15.25 7.38 37.35
CA ARG A 295 -15.06 7.36 38.81
C ARG A 295 -15.37 6.00 39.45
N VAL A 296 -15.57 4.97 38.63
CA VAL A 296 -15.87 3.61 39.05
C VAL A 296 -14.55 2.83 39.06
N THR A 297 -14.25 2.13 40.15
CA THR A 297 -13.08 1.23 40.17
C THR A 297 -13.41 -0.02 39.36
N GLY A 298 -12.42 -0.74 38.84
CA GLY A 298 -12.76 -1.90 38.01
C GLY A 298 -13.42 -3.04 38.81
N ALA A 299 -13.10 -3.19 40.09
CA ALA A 299 -13.86 -4.09 40.98
C ALA A 299 -15.36 -3.69 41.09
N GLN A 300 -15.68 -2.39 41.13
CA GLN A 300 -17.06 -1.92 41.16
C GLN A 300 -17.76 -2.12 39.82
N LEU A 301 -17.02 -1.94 38.71
CA LEU A 301 -17.54 -2.19 37.37
C LEU A 301 -17.90 -3.66 37.19
N GLN A 302 -17.02 -4.58 37.63
CA GLN A 302 -17.29 -6.02 37.62
C GLN A 302 -18.55 -6.36 38.43
N ASP A 303 -18.64 -5.89 39.68
CA ASP A 303 -19.80 -6.14 40.55
C ASP A 303 -21.11 -5.64 39.90
N GLU A 304 -21.09 -4.47 39.26
CA GLU A 304 -22.23 -3.91 38.55
C GLU A 304 -22.59 -4.74 37.31
N SER A 305 -21.61 -5.09 36.48
CA SER A 305 -21.81 -5.89 35.27
C SER A 305 -22.43 -7.24 35.57
N ASP A 306 -21.95 -7.93 36.61
CA ASP A 306 -22.49 -9.20 37.07
C ASP A 306 -23.93 -9.04 37.60
N ALA A 307 -24.20 -7.98 38.36
CA ALA A 307 -25.54 -7.69 38.87
C ALA A 307 -26.55 -7.38 37.74
N GLU A 308 -26.11 -6.69 36.70
CA GLU A 308 -26.94 -6.36 35.53
C GLU A 308 -27.01 -7.52 34.52
N GLY A 309 -26.27 -8.61 34.75
CA GLY A 309 -26.26 -9.80 33.90
C GLY A 309 -25.67 -9.54 32.52
N VAL A 310 -24.62 -8.73 32.45
CA VAL A 310 -23.72 -8.65 31.29
C VAL A 310 -23.11 -10.03 31.05
N THR A 311 -23.00 -10.45 29.79
CA THR A 311 -22.55 -11.82 29.47
C THR A 311 -21.09 -11.98 29.82
N THR A 312 -20.77 -13.00 30.62
CA THR A 312 -19.38 -13.41 30.86
C THR A 312 -18.92 -14.39 29.79
N PHE A 313 -17.68 -14.23 29.36
CA PHE A 313 -16.99 -15.02 28.35
C PHE A 313 -15.74 -15.66 28.97
N LEU A 314 -15.25 -16.72 28.35
CA LEU A 314 -14.09 -17.47 28.85
C LEU A 314 -12.79 -16.81 28.38
N ARG A 315 -12.41 -15.72 29.06
CA ARG A 315 -11.21 -14.92 28.75
C ARG A 315 -11.23 -14.35 27.33
N PRO A 316 -12.07 -13.33 27.06
CA PRO A 316 -11.96 -12.52 25.84
C PRO A 316 -10.55 -11.98 25.66
N GLU A 317 -9.91 -12.38 24.56
CA GLU A 317 -8.63 -11.79 24.17
C GLU A 317 -8.86 -10.72 23.09
N ASP A 318 -8.07 -10.74 22.01
CA ASP A 318 -8.18 -9.77 20.95
C ASP A 318 -9.50 -9.83 20.17
N GLY A 319 -9.76 -8.70 19.52
CA GLY A 319 -10.77 -8.59 18.49
C GLY A 319 -10.30 -7.74 17.32
N ALA A 320 -11.15 -7.62 16.30
CA ALA A 320 -10.91 -6.74 15.17
C ALA A 320 -12.21 -6.41 14.43
N TRP A 321 -12.32 -5.16 13.98
CA TRP A 321 -13.41 -4.72 13.10
C TRP A 321 -13.18 -5.22 11.68
N ASP A 322 -14.24 -5.67 11.02
CA ASP A 322 -14.19 -6.11 9.62
C ASP A 322 -14.09 -4.90 8.67
N PRO A 323 -12.99 -4.72 7.92
CA PRO A 323 -12.84 -3.59 7.00
C PRO A 323 -13.86 -3.62 5.86
N SER A 324 -14.39 -4.80 5.50
CA SER A 324 -15.37 -5.00 4.44
C SER A 324 -16.82 -4.87 4.93
N ASN A 325 -17.05 -4.99 6.23
CA ASN A 325 -18.35 -4.84 6.87
C ASN A 325 -18.24 -4.03 8.16
N PRO A 326 -18.48 -2.70 8.12
CA PRO A 326 -18.26 -1.83 9.27
C PRO A 326 -19.12 -2.15 10.50
N ASN A 327 -20.19 -2.94 10.34
CA ASN A 327 -21.06 -3.37 11.42
C ASN A 327 -20.59 -4.66 12.11
N ARG A 328 -19.53 -5.31 11.63
CA ARG A 328 -19.04 -6.57 12.18
C ARG A 328 -17.76 -6.39 12.97
N PHE A 329 -17.76 -6.92 14.17
CA PHE A 329 -16.58 -7.08 15.02
C PHE A 329 -16.36 -8.56 15.33
N TYR A 330 -15.14 -9.02 15.19
CA TYR A 330 -14.73 -10.36 15.60
C TYR A 330 -13.97 -10.29 16.92
N PHE A 331 -14.05 -11.34 17.73
CA PHE A 331 -13.19 -11.50 18.90
C PHE A 331 -12.98 -12.98 19.23
N VAL A 332 -11.90 -13.29 19.94
CA VAL A 332 -11.63 -14.65 20.40
C VAL A 332 -11.80 -14.79 21.91
N THR A 333 -11.92 -16.04 22.35
CA THR A 333 -11.88 -16.40 23.76
C THR A 333 -10.85 -17.51 23.95
N THR A 334 -9.81 -17.27 24.75
CA THR A 334 -8.66 -18.19 24.87
C THR A 334 -8.99 -19.44 25.67
N ASN A 335 -9.72 -19.27 26.78
CA ASN A 335 -10.04 -20.32 27.75
C ASN A 335 -8.79 -21.05 28.33
N GLY A 336 -8.39 -22.19 27.77
CA GLY A 336 -7.21 -22.92 28.25
C GLY A 336 -6.82 -24.12 27.37
N ILE A 337 -5.59 -24.61 27.53
CA ILE A 337 -4.92 -25.54 26.60
C ILE A 337 -5.65 -26.87 26.32
N THR A 338 -6.53 -27.30 27.23
CA THR A 338 -7.36 -28.52 27.08
C THR A 338 -8.86 -28.24 26.99
N SER A 339 -9.24 -26.96 26.88
CA SER A 339 -10.61 -26.49 26.82
C SER A 339 -10.89 -25.78 25.49
N PRO A 340 -12.16 -25.63 25.08
CA PRO A 340 -12.47 -25.04 23.78
C PRO A 340 -12.13 -23.54 23.73
N SER A 341 -11.32 -23.15 22.74
CA SER A 341 -11.07 -21.77 22.35
C SER A 341 -11.87 -21.42 21.09
N ARG A 342 -12.44 -20.22 21.04
CA ARG A 342 -13.48 -19.86 20.08
C ARG A 342 -13.19 -18.55 19.36
N LEU A 343 -13.81 -18.43 18.19
CA LEU A 343 -13.94 -17.19 17.43
C LEU A 343 -15.41 -16.83 17.36
N TRP A 344 -15.71 -15.57 17.67
CA TRP A 344 -17.05 -15.00 17.67
C TRP A 344 -17.17 -13.87 16.66
N ALA A 345 -18.38 -13.60 16.20
CA ALA A 345 -18.71 -12.40 15.44
C ALA A 345 -19.92 -11.67 16.03
N LEU A 346 -19.74 -10.39 16.34
CA LEU A 346 -20.77 -9.42 16.68
C LEU A 346 -21.16 -8.65 15.43
N ASP A 347 -22.37 -8.88 14.93
CA ASP A 347 -23.01 -8.12 13.87
C ASP A 347 -23.93 -7.07 14.48
N PHE A 348 -23.48 -5.81 14.58
CA PHE A 348 -24.33 -4.69 15.00
C PHE A 348 -25.44 -4.44 13.96
N THR A 349 -26.63 -4.06 14.42
CA THR A 349 -27.71 -3.63 13.52
C THR A 349 -27.30 -2.38 12.73
N ASP A 350 -26.64 -1.45 13.42
CA ASP A 350 -26.05 -0.22 12.88
C ASP A 350 -24.98 0.26 13.86
N VAL A 351 -23.71 0.21 13.47
CA VAL A 351 -22.60 0.60 14.35
C VAL A 351 -22.54 2.11 14.62
N THR A 352 -23.20 2.92 13.79
CA THR A 352 -23.36 4.36 14.07
C THR A 352 -24.40 4.62 15.17
N ARG A 353 -25.15 3.58 15.54
CA ARG A 353 -26.17 3.54 16.59
C ARG A 353 -26.08 2.22 17.37
N PRO A 354 -24.95 1.95 18.02
CA PRO A 354 -24.67 0.64 18.61
C PRO A 354 -25.68 0.27 19.72
N GLU A 355 -26.39 1.25 20.29
CA GLU A 355 -27.48 1.02 21.25
C GLU A 355 -28.64 0.15 20.71
N LEU A 356 -28.75 0.01 19.39
CA LEU A 356 -29.72 -0.89 18.76
C LEU A 356 -29.39 -2.38 18.96
N GLY A 357 -28.21 -2.70 19.48
CA GLY A 357 -27.75 -4.08 19.62
C GLY A 357 -27.54 -4.75 18.27
N GLY A 358 -27.64 -6.08 18.25
CA GLY A 358 -27.35 -6.85 17.05
C GLY A 358 -27.44 -8.35 17.28
N THR A 359 -26.66 -9.11 16.52
CA THR A 359 -26.54 -10.56 16.65
C THR A 359 -25.11 -11.01 16.91
N ILE A 360 -24.93 -12.02 17.76
CA ILE A 360 -23.66 -12.70 18.00
C ILE A 360 -23.68 -14.10 17.39
N LYS A 361 -22.57 -14.54 16.77
CA LYS A 361 -22.41 -15.87 16.18
C LYS A 361 -21.14 -16.54 16.71
N GLU A 362 -21.23 -17.84 16.97
CA GLU A 362 -20.07 -18.73 17.19
C GLU A 362 -19.58 -19.18 15.80
N LEU A 363 -18.32 -18.86 15.45
CA LEU A 363 -17.72 -19.19 14.15
C LEU A 363 -16.75 -20.36 14.23
N LEU A 364 -16.01 -20.44 15.32
CA LEU A 364 -15.18 -21.59 15.67
C LEU A 364 -15.56 -22.07 17.07
N ARG A 365 -15.72 -23.38 17.23
CA ARG A 365 -16.18 -24.00 18.48
C ARG A 365 -15.05 -24.37 19.43
N GLY A 366 -13.83 -24.54 18.92
CA GLY A 366 -12.72 -25.15 19.67
C GLY A 366 -12.59 -26.65 19.43
N THR A 367 -13.18 -27.14 18.34
CA THR A 367 -13.08 -28.55 17.91
C THR A 367 -12.30 -28.72 16.61
N GLU A 368 -11.93 -27.61 15.98
CA GLU A 368 -11.28 -27.55 14.67
C GLU A 368 -9.75 -27.74 14.76
N GLY A 369 -9.18 -27.69 15.97
CA GLY A 369 -7.79 -28.03 16.27
C GLY A 369 -6.97 -26.90 16.87
N GLN A 370 -7.49 -25.68 16.85
CA GLN A 370 -6.99 -24.53 17.58
C GLN A 370 -7.18 -24.68 19.08
N VAL A 371 -6.29 -24.09 19.86
CA VAL A 371 -6.37 -23.95 21.31
C VAL A 371 -5.86 -22.56 21.69
N MET A 372 -6.40 -22.00 22.77
CA MET A 372 -5.95 -20.72 23.33
C MET A 372 -5.66 -19.65 22.26
N LEU A 373 -6.65 -19.39 21.41
CA LEU A 373 -6.58 -18.26 20.49
C LEU A 373 -6.46 -16.98 21.31
N ASP A 374 -5.53 -16.14 20.88
CA ASP A 374 -5.13 -14.91 21.54
C ASP A 374 -5.25 -13.74 20.56
N ASN A 375 -4.17 -13.36 19.89
CA ASN A 375 -4.18 -12.22 18.98
C ASN A 375 -4.90 -12.50 17.66
N MET A 376 -5.46 -11.44 17.06
CA MET A 376 -6.13 -11.56 15.76
C MET A 376 -6.15 -10.27 14.93
N THR A 377 -6.32 -10.43 13.62
CA THR A 377 -6.61 -9.32 12.70
C THR A 377 -7.55 -9.76 11.59
N VAL A 378 -8.20 -8.79 10.93
CA VAL A 378 -9.09 -9.05 9.79
C VAL A 378 -8.52 -8.41 8.56
N THR A 379 -8.34 -9.20 7.52
CA THR A 379 -7.82 -8.74 6.23
C THR A 379 -8.84 -7.89 5.51
N ALA A 380 -8.39 -7.05 4.59
CA ALA A 380 -9.28 -6.26 3.74
C ALA A 380 -10.21 -7.12 2.85
N ASP A 381 -9.89 -8.39 2.60
CA ASP A 381 -10.78 -9.37 1.93
C ASP A 381 -11.68 -10.18 2.90
N GLY A 382 -11.74 -9.80 4.18
CA GLY A 382 -12.67 -10.34 5.18
C GLY A 382 -12.26 -11.67 5.81
N LYS A 383 -11.01 -12.12 5.62
CA LYS A 383 -10.45 -13.30 6.29
C LYS A 383 -9.89 -12.90 7.65
N VAL A 384 -9.86 -13.84 8.58
CA VAL A 384 -9.39 -13.61 9.94
C VAL A 384 -8.08 -14.33 10.15
N ILE A 385 -7.03 -13.61 10.52
CA ILE A 385 -5.76 -14.20 10.98
C ILE A 385 -5.84 -14.33 12.50
N LEU A 386 -5.43 -15.49 13.01
CA LEU A 386 -5.56 -15.86 14.42
C LEU A 386 -4.22 -16.42 14.92
N GLN A 387 -3.81 -16.06 16.13
CA GLN A 387 -2.60 -16.56 16.79
C GLN A 387 -3.00 -17.37 18.03
N GLU A 388 -2.18 -18.37 18.40
CA GLU A 388 -2.33 -19.09 19.68
C GLU A 388 -1.35 -18.54 20.72
N ASP A 389 -1.78 -18.48 21.98
CA ASP A 389 -0.92 -18.48 23.15
C ASP A 389 -1.15 -19.80 23.93
N PRO A 390 -0.36 -20.86 23.69
CA PRO A 390 -0.50 -22.09 24.44
C PRO A 390 0.07 -22.01 25.87
N GLY A 391 0.68 -20.88 26.24
CA GLY A 391 1.50 -20.68 27.43
C GLY A 391 2.66 -21.68 27.52
N ASN A 392 3.12 -21.93 28.75
CA ASN A 392 4.20 -22.89 29.01
C ASN A 392 3.77 -24.35 28.79
N SER A 393 3.74 -24.75 27.52
CA SER A 393 3.17 -26.00 27.02
C SER A 393 4.09 -26.62 25.97
N PRO A 394 4.11 -27.95 25.81
CA PRO A 394 4.84 -28.58 24.70
C PRO A 394 4.19 -28.36 23.32
N ARG A 395 3.04 -27.68 23.26
CA ARG A 395 2.41 -27.30 21.99
C ARG A 395 3.12 -26.07 21.44
N LEU A 396 3.58 -26.17 20.20
CA LEU A 396 4.04 -25.00 19.45
C LEU A 396 2.84 -24.13 19.08
N SER A 397 2.90 -22.83 19.38
CA SER A 397 1.93 -21.85 18.93
C SER A 397 1.86 -21.82 17.40
N LYS A 398 0.66 -21.52 16.89
CA LYS A 398 0.31 -21.54 15.48
C LYS A 398 -0.35 -20.24 15.07
N VAL A 399 -0.15 -19.91 13.80
CA VAL A 399 -0.89 -18.86 13.11
C VAL A 399 -1.88 -19.53 12.16
N PHE A 400 -3.16 -19.19 12.28
CA PHE A 400 -4.22 -19.68 11.41
C PHE A 400 -4.81 -18.56 10.56
N GLN A 401 -5.44 -18.97 9.47
CA GLN A 401 -6.38 -18.17 8.70
C GLN A 401 -7.75 -18.84 8.73
N TYR A 402 -8.76 -18.12 9.18
CA TYR A 402 -10.15 -18.48 9.07
C TYR A 402 -10.81 -17.71 7.92
N ASP A 403 -11.56 -18.42 7.08
CA ASP A 403 -12.37 -17.84 6.02
C ASP A 403 -13.86 -17.90 6.41
N PRO A 404 -14.48 -16.78 6.81
CA PRO A 404 -15.89 -16.75 7.19
C PRO A 404 -16.86 -17.14 6.08
N ALA A 405 -16.47 -17.04 4.80
CA ALA A 405 -17.34 -17.39 3.68
C ALA A 405 -17.45 -18.92 3.50
N THR A 406 -16.39 -19.65 3.81
CA THR A 406 -16.32 -21.12 3.66
C THR A 406 -16.39 -21.87 4.99
N GLY A 407 -16.12 -21.19 6.10
CA GLY A 407 -15.95 -21.80 7.42
C GLY A 407 -14.63 -22.57 7.58
N SER A 408 -13.68 -22.40 6.65
CA SER A 408 -12.41 -23.13 6.66
C SER A 408 -11.40 -22.49 7.61
N LEU A 409 -10.74 -23.31 8.43
CA LEU A 409 -9.59 -22.93 9.25
C LEU A 409 -8.33 -23.59 8.70
N THR A 410 -7.35 -22.79 8.32
CA THR A 410 -6.10 -23.25 7.70
C THR A 410 -4.91 -22.80 8.55
N GLU A 411 -4.04 -23.74 8.91
CA GLU A 411 -2.76 -23.41 9.56
C GLU A 411 -1.81 -22.77 8.53
N LEU A 412 -1.32 -21.57 8.81
CA LEU A 412 -0.38 -20.84 7.97
C LEU A 412 1.07 -21.05 8.40
N ALA A 413 1.31 -21.06 9.71
CA ALA A 413 2.64 -21.12 10.32
C ALA A 413 2.59 -21.67 11.75
N GLN A 414 3.76 -21.99 12.28
CA GLN A 414 3.99 -22.38 13.67
C GLN A 414 5.37 -21.94 14.14
N HIS A 415 5.64 -21.93 15.45
CA HIS A 415 6.98 -21.69 15.95
C HIS A 415 8.00 -22.72 15.45
N ASP A 416 9.23 -22.28 15.22
CA ASP A 416 10.32 -23.11 14.74
C ASP A 416 10.56 -24.27 15.73
N PRO A 417 10.24 -25.52 15.33
CA PRO A 417 10.41 -26.67 16.22
C PRO A 417 11.87 -26.85 16.66
N ALA A 418 12.84 -26.41 15.85
CA ALA A 418 14.26 -26.48 16.21
C ALA A 418 14.63 -25.55 17.36
N ARG A 419 13.85 -24.48 17.59
CA ARG A 419 14.03 -23.55 18.71
C ARG A 419 13.23 -23.93 19.94
N PHE A 420 11.97 -24.33 19.76
CA PHE A 420 11.00 -24.38 20.86
C PHE A 420 10.52 -25.78 21.25
N ALA A 421 10.56 -26.78 20.35
CA ALA A 421 10.11 -28.15 20.68
C ALA A 421 11.20 -28.97 21.40
N ALA A 422 12.47 -28.71 21.11
CA ALA A 422 13.62 -29.31 21.79
C ALA A 422 14.64 -28.21 22.16
N PRO A 423 14.25 -27.28 23.03
CA PRO A 423 14.92 -26.00 23.16
C PRO A 423 16.31 -26.14 23.77
N THR A 424 17.26 -25.35 23.25
CA THR A 424 18.56 -25.11 23.87
C THR A 424 18.59 -23.69 24.41
N ALA A 425 19.14 -23.52 25.62
CA ALA A 425 19.27 -22.22 26.26
C ALA A 425 19.86 -21.15 25.31
N PRO A 426 19.34 -19.92 25.30
CA PRO A 426 18.38 -19.39 26.28
C PRO A 426 16.92 -19.78 26.00
N PHE A 427 16.61 -20.32 24.82
CA PHE A 427 15.25 -20.75 24.48
C PHE A 427 14.74 -21.83 25.44
N ASN A 428 13.43 -21.83 25.63
CA ASN A 428 12.64 -22.85 26.30
C ASN A 428 11.39 -23.15 25.45
N GLN A 429 10.41 -23.84 26.01
CA GLN A 429 9.15 -24.16 25.34
C GLN A 429 8.06 -23.10 25.55
N ASP A 430 8.38 -22.03 26.29
CA ASP A 430 7.44 -21.03 26.75
C ASP A 430 7.49 -19.87 25.75
N GLU A 431 6.64 -19.98 24.73
CA GLU A 431 6.57 -19.08 23.58
C GLU A 431 5.12 -18.84 23.22
N GLU A 432 4.90 -17.71 22.56
CA GLU A 432 3.66 -17.38 21.88
C GLU A 432 3.94 -16.45 20.71
N SER A 433 3.06 -16.52 19.70
CA SER A 433 3.10 -15.56 18.61
C SER A 433 2.11 -14.49 18.97
N SER A 434 2.55 -13.24 18.99
CA SER A 434 1.73 -12.15 19.50
C SER A 434 1.61 -11.03 18.47
N GLY A 435 0.74 -10.06 18.79
CA GLY A 435 0.39 -8.86 18.04
C GLY A 435 0.39 -9.03 16.53
N VAL A 436 -0.75 -9.20 15.86
CA VAL A 436 -0.81 -9.29 14.38
C VAL A 436 -1.60 -8.15 13.76
N VAL A 437 -1.06 -7.56 12.68
CA VAL A 437 -1.76 -6.54 11.89
C VAL A 437 -1.58 -6.75 10.39
N ASP A 438 -2.68 -6.61 9.62
CA ASP A 438 -2.63 -6.56 8.15
C ASP A 438 -1.99 -5.25 7.69
N VAL A 439 -0.82 -5.37 7.06
CA VAL A 439 -0.05 -4.25 6.51
C VAL A 439 0.11 -4.37 5.00
N SER A 440 -0.78 -5.09 4.33
CA SER A 440 -0.73 -5.34 2.90
C SER A 440 -0.74 -4.05 2.07
N THR A 441 -1.38 -2.98 2.55
CA THR A 441 -1.36 -1.67 1.87
C THR A 441 -0.03 -0.91 2.04
N ILE A 442 0.82 -1.33 2.98
CA ILE A 442 2.12 -0.70 3.28
C ILE A 442 3.26 -1.52 2.66
N PHE A 443 3.28 -2.83 2.90
CA PHE A 443 4.38 -3.74 2.53
C PHE A 443 3.97 -4.86 1.56
N GLY A 444 2.69 -4.93 1.18
CA GLY A 444 2.19 -5.92 0.23
C GLY A 444 2.45 -5.54 -1.23
N ALA A 445 1.97 -6.39 -2.13
CA ALA A 445 1.98 -6.18 -3.57
C ALA A 445 0.79 -6.94 -4.19
N PRO A 446 0.40 -6.67 -5.45
CA PRO A 446 -0.64 -7.45 -6.11
C PRO A 446 -0.36 -8.95 -6.03
N GLY A 447 -1.33 -9.71 -5.49
CA GLY A 447 -1.18 -11.15 -5.25
C GLY A 447 -0.31 -11.53 -4.04
N ARG A 448 0.06 -10.58 -3.17
CA ARG A 448 0.86 -10.83 -1.97
C ARG A 448 0.37 -9.99 -0.79
N GLN A 449 -0.16 -10.67 0.24
CA GLN A 449 -0.49 -10.05 1.52
C GLN A 449 0.74 -10.00 2.44
N ALA A 450 0.76 -9.02 3.33
CA ALA A 450 1.82 -8.79 4.29
C ALA A 450 1.23 -8.53 5.68
N TYR A 451 1.81 -9.17 6.68
CA TYR A 451 1.39 -9.10 8.08
C TYR A 451 2.61 -8.80 8.95
N LEU A 452 2.51 -7.77 9.79
CA LEU A 452 3.44 -7.63 10.91
C LEU A 452 2.94 -8.49 12.05
N LEU A 453 3.87 -9.20 12.67
CA LEU A 453 3.63 -9.96 13.89
C LEU A 453 4.91 -10.11 14.69
N ASP A 454 4.77 -10.49 15.96
CA ASP A 454 5.90 -10.76 16.82
C ASP A 454 5.79 -12.08 17.58
N THR A 455 6.81 -12.35 18.37
CA THR A 455 6.93 -13.50 19.25
C THR A 455 7.33 -13.00 20.63
N GLN A 456 6.62 -13.47 21.65
CA GLN A 456 7.13 -13.46 23.02
C GLN A 456 7.86 -14.79 23.27
N ALA A 457 9.07 -14.69 23.81
CA ALA A 457 9.85 -15.87 24.15
C ALA A 457 10.28 -15.76 25.62
N HIS A 458 9.58 -16.49 26.49
CA HIS A 458 9.61 -16.30 27.94
C HIS A 458 10.84 -16.92 28.59
N TYR A 459 12.02 -16.39 28.25
CA TYR A 459 13.27 -16.65 28.95
C TYR A 459 13.90 -15.34 29.43
N ALA A 460 14.35 -15.32 30.69
CA ALA A 460 14.90 -14.12 31.29
C ALA A 460 16.26 -13.72 30.70
N LEU A 461 16.39 -12.46 30.25
CA LEU A 461 17.65 -11.85 29.80
C LEU A 461 18.22 -10.84 30.81
N GLY A 462 17.39 -10.37 31.75
CA GLY A 462 17.77 -9.46 32.84
C GLY A 462 18.04 -8.02 32.38
N GLY A 463 18.09 -7.10 33.35
CA GLY A 463 18.34 -5.68 33.10
C GLY A 463 17.25 -5.05 32.22
N GLU A 464 17.67 -4.27 31.22
CA GLU A 464 16.77 -3.57 30.28
C GLU A 464 15.96 -4.50 29.38
N LEU A 465 16.51 -5.67 29.01
CA LEU A 465 15.90 -6.52 27.99
C LEU A 465 14.72 -7.33 28.52
N VAL A 466 14.68 -7.58 29.83
CA VAL A 466 13.65 -8.35 30.53
C VAL A 466 13.60 -9.81 30.07
N GLU A 467 13.05 -10.10 28.89
CA GLU A 467 12.89 -11.45 28.30
C GLU A 467 13.25 -11.50 26.81
N GLY A 468 13.00 -12.63 26.14
CA GLY A 468 13.21 -12.79 24.71
C GLY A 468 12.04 -12.27 23.86
N GLY A 469 12.22 -12.36 22.54
CA GLY A 469 11.20 -12.00 21.56
C GLY A 469 11.76 -11.60 20.20
N GLN A 470 10.87 -11.43 19.22
CA GLN A 470 11.24 -11.03 17.86
C GLN A 470 10.08 -10.36 17.12
N LEU A 471 10.35 -9.25 16.44
CA LEU A 471 9.43 -8.65 15.46
C LEU A 471 9.72 -9.19 14.06
N MET A 472 8.69 -9.59 13.32
CA MET A 472 8.78 -10.24 12.02
C MET A 472 7.75 -9.70 11.02
N MET A 473 8.01 -9.97 9.74
CA MET A 473 7.05 -9.84 8.65
C MET A 473 6.68 -11.25 8.16
N MET A 474 5.40 -11.57 8.11
CA MET A 474 4.87 -12.71 7.37
C MET A 474 4.29 -12.24 6.04
N TYR A 475 4.57 -12.98 4.98
CA TYR A 475 3.94 -12.78 3.69
C TYR A 475 3.17 -14.01 3.27
N GLN A 476 2.06 -13.78 2.55
CA GLN A 476 1.27 -14.83 1.95
C GLN A 476 1.09 -14.55 0.45
N ASP A 477 1.62 -15.44 -0.39
CA ASP A 477 1.35 -15.45 -1.83
C ASP A 477 -0.09 -15.92 -2.06
N ARG A 478 -0.85 -15.08 -2.77
CA ARG A 478 -2.24 -15.27 -3.16
C ARG A 478 -2.43 -15.18 -4.66
N THR A 479 -1.36 -15.35 -5.44
CA THR A 479 -1.46 -15.36 -6.91
C THR A 479 -2.53 -16.37 -7.35
N ILE A 480 -3.56 -15.88 -8.04
CA ILE A 480 -4.60 -16.73 -8.62
C ILE A 480 -4.06 -17.25 -9.94
N ARG A 481 -3.99 -18.58 -10.08
CA ARG A 481 -3.43 -19.24 -11.26
C ARG A 481 -4.49 -20.15 -11.86
N GLY A 482 -4.80 -19.91 -13.13
CA GLY A 482 -5.50 -20.85 -13.99
C GLY A 482 -4.63 -22.05 -14.33
N THR A 483 -5.18 -22.88 -15.17
CA THR A 483 -4.65 -24.17 -15.60
C THR A 483 -4.21 -24.08 -17.06
N ALA A 484 -4.13 -25.20 -17.77
CA ALA A 484 -3.89 -25.21 -19.20
C ALA A 484 -5.21 -25.39 -20.00
N GLY A 485 -6.36 -25.27 -19.33
CA GLY A 485 -7.69 -25.31 -19.95
C GLY A 485 -8.40 -23.98 -19.77
N ASN A 486 -9.63 -23.89 -20.29
CA ASN A 486 -10.41 -22.65 -20.26
C ASN A 486 -10.97 -22.41 -18.85
N ASP A 487 -10.42 -21.42 -18.14
CA ASP A 487 -10.75 -21.11 -16.76
C ASP A 487 -11.64 -19.86 -16.64
N THR A 488 -12.42 -19.81 -15.55
CA THR A 488 -13.11 -18.59 -15.12
C THR A 488 -12.53 -18.17 -13.77
N LEU A 489 -11.73 -17.11 -13.79
CA LEU A 489 -10.98 -16.62 -12.64
C LEU A 489 -11.59 -15.31 -12.16
N THR A 490 -11.78 -15.19 -10.85
CA THR A 490 -12.32 -13.99 -10.23
C THR A 490 -11.46 -13.60 -9.03
N GLY A 491 -11.01 -12.35 -9.01
CA GLY A 491 -10.27 -11.75 -7.93
C GLY A 491 -11.12 -11.45 -6.69
N SER A 492 -10.48 -10.75 -5.77
CA SER A 492 -10.99 -10.28 -4.50
C SER A 492 -11.35 -8.79 -4.58
N ALA A 493 -11.62 -8.14 -3.44
CA ALA A 493 -11.84 -6.69 -3.43
C ALA A 493 -10.53 -5.87 -3.36
N ILE A 494 -9.38 -6.55 -3.26
CA ILE A 494 -8.05 -5.97 -3.05
C ILE A 494 -7.11 -6.30 -4.20
N ASP A 495 -5.88 -5.79 -4.14
CA ASP A 495 -4.88 -5.93 -5.19
C ASP A 495 -4.52 -7.41 -5.48
N ASP A 496 -4.83 -7.88 -6.69
CA ASP A 496 -4.62 -9.25 -7.11
C ASP A 496 -3.66 -9.40 -8.30
N LEU A 497 -2.95 -10.52 -8.31
CA LEU A 497 -2.23 -11.03 -9.48
C LEU A 497 -2.96 -12.27 -9.98
N ILE A 498 -3.51 -12.20 -11.20
CA ILE A 498 -4.26 -13.28 -11.82
C ILE A 498 -3.61 -13.69 -13.14
N LEU A 499 -3.30 -14.98 -13.26
CA LEU A 499 -2.63 -15.57 -14.42
C LEU A 499 -3.52 -16.68 -14.99
N GLY A 500 -4.12 -16.48 -16.17
CA GLY A 500 -4.94 -17.47 -16.86
C GLY A 500 -4.15 -18.70 -17.31
N ALA A 501 -2.95 -18.44 -17.85
CA ALA A 501 -1.99 -19.41 -18.36
C ALA A 501 -2.30 -19.90 -19.78
N ALA A 502 -2.88 -21.08 -19.99
CA ALA A 502 -3.20 -21.51 -21.36
C ALA A 502 -4.65 -21.96 -21.45
N GLY A 503 -5.29 -21.72 -22.59
CA GLY A 503 -6.73 -21.94 -22.76
C GLY A 503 -7.43 -20.61 -23.08
N ASP A 504 -8.73 -20.66 -23.31
CA ASP A 504 -9.54 -19.44 -23.50
C ASP A 504 -10.12 -19.01 -22.15
N ASP A 505 -9.43 -18.13 -21.44
CA ASP A 505 -9.74 -17.77 -20.07
C ASP A 505 -10.68 -16.57 -19.97
N THR A 506 -11.48 -16.52 -18.90
CA THR A 506 -12.29 -15.35 -18.52
C THR A 506 -11.87 -14.86 -17.15
N ILE A 507 -11.30 -13.66 -17.09
CA ILE A 507 -10.65 -13.13 -15.89
C ILE A 507 -11.32 -11.83 -15.46
N ASN A 508 -11.84 -11.79 -14.23
CA ASN A 508 -12.35 -10.57 -13.59
C ASN A 508 -11.48 -10.23 -12.37
N GLY A 509 -10.73 -9.12 -12.43
CA GLY A 509 -9.91 -8.65 -11.30
C GLY A 509 -10.70 -7.99 -10.17
N ARG A 510 -11.97 -7.63 -10.41
CA ARG A 510 -12.81 -6.79 -9.53
C ARG A 510 -12.11 -5.46 -9.19
N THR A 511 -12.29 -4.94 -7.97
CA THR A 511 -11.72 -3.67 -7.51
C THR A 511 -10.25 -3.81 -7.13
N GLY A 512 -9.58 -2.71 -6.78
CA GLY A 512 -8.17 -2.72 -6.40
C GLY A 512 -7.23 -2.50 -7.57
N THR A 513 -5.93 -2.54 -7.28
CA THR A 513 -4.84 -2.48 -8.26
C THR A 513 -4.44 -3.88 -8.68
N ASN A 514 -4.91 -4.30 -9.85
CA ASN A 514 -4.80 -5.66 -10.33
C ASN A 514 -3.78 -5.81 -11.45
N ILE A 515 -3.15 -6.98 -11.52
CA ILE A 515 -2.34 -7.41 -12.66
C ILE A 515 -3.00 -8.65 -13.23
N LEU A 516 -3.50 -8.55 -14.46
CA LEU A 516 -4.22 -9.62 -15.14
C LEU A 516 -3.42 -10.06 -16.36
N SER A 517 -3.23 -11.37 -16.51
CA SER A 517 -2.64 -11.97 -17.70
C SER A 517 -3.57 -13.07 -18.20
N GLY A 518 -4.06 -12.97 -19.44
CA GLY A 518 -4.79 -14.07 -20.09
C GLY A 518 -3.85 -15.24 -20.33
N GLY A 519 -2.82 -15.00 -21.13
CA GLY A 519 -1.77 -15.98 -21.38
C GLY A 519 -1.80 -16.40 -22.84
N THR A 520 -1.91 -17.69 -23.12
CA THR A 520 -2.06 -18.20 -24.50
C THR A 520 -3.46 -18.73 -24.73
N GLY A 521 -4.13 -18.26 -25.79
CA GLY A 521 -5.48 -18.68 -26.15
C GLY A 521 -6.28 -17.49 -26.66
N THR A 522 -7.60 -17.53 -26.56
CA THR A 522 -8.49 -16.38 -26.77
C THR A 522 -9.14 -15.96 -25.45
N ASP A 523 -8.49 -15.03 -24.77
CA ASP A 523 -8.78 -14.64 -23.40
C ASP A 523 -9.72 -13.44 -23.32
N THR A 524 -10.44 -13.34 -22.21
CA THR A 524 -11.38 -12.24 -21.90
C THR A 524 -11.06 -11.60 -20.56
N ALA A 525 -10.71 -10.31 -20.58
CA ALA A 525 -10.71 -9.50 -19.38
C ALA A 525 -12.11 -8.92 -19.15
N VAL A 526 -12.66 -9.13 -17.96
CA VAL A 526 -14.00 -8.67 -17.56
C VAL A 526 -13.86 -7.53 -16.56
N PHE A 527 -14.61 -6.45 -16.82
CA PHE A 527 -14.68 -5.30 -15.94
C PHE A 527 -16.12 -4.99 -15.55
N ASP A 528 -16.38 -4.94 -14.23
CA ASP A 528 -17.68 -4.59 -13.64
C ASP A 528 -17.97 -3.07 -13.70
N LEU A 529 -17.66 -2.44 -14.83
CA LEU A 529 -17.81 -1.01 -15.10
C LEU A 529 -18.17 -0.76 -16.56
N ARG A 530 -18.57 0.47 -16.90
CA ARG A 530 -18.85 0.88 -18.29
C ARG A 530 -17.57 1.40 -18.93
N LEU A 531 -17.26 1.01 -20.16
CA LEU A 531 -16.14 1.58 -20.92
C LEU A 531 -16.31 3.11 -21.05
N ALA A 532 -17.54 3.59 -21.17
CA ALA A 532 -17.85 5.01 -21.20
C ALA A 532 -17.40 5.79 -19.94
N ASP A 533 -17.22 5.12 -18.79
CA ASP A 533 -16.72 5.72 -17.54
C ASP A 533 -15.24 5.41 -17.28
N ALA A 534 -14.65 4.48 -18.04
CA ALA A 534 -13.28 4.05 -17.88
C ALA A 534 -12.28 5.08 -18.44
N ARG A 535 -11.06 5.02 -17.93
CA ARG A 535 -9.86 5.55 -18.58
C ARG A 535 -9.00 4.37 -19.01
N VAL A 536 -8.61 4.36 -20.29
CA VAL A 536 -7.65 3.40 -20.85
C VAL A 536 -6.40 4.18 -21.22
N SER A 537 -5.26 3.69 -20.75
CA SER A 537 -3.93 4.25 -21.03
C SER A 537 -2.93 3.12 -21.20
N ALA A 538 -1.82 3.37 -21.90
CA ALA A 538 -0.71 2.43 -21.96
C ALA A 538 0.39 2.83 -20.97
N GLU A 539 0.86 1.90 -20.14
CA GLU A 539 2.00 2.09 -19.23
C GLU A 539 3.02 0.97 -19.42
N ASN A 540 4.27 1.34 -19.71
CA ASN A 540 5.35 0.38 -20.02
C ASN A 540 4.95 -0.62 -21.13
N GLY A 541 4.14 -0.17 -22.09
CA GLY A 541 3.62 -1.02 -23.14
C GLY A 541 2.59 -2.03 -22.64
N ARG A 542 1.75 -1.69 -21.69
CA ARG A 542 0.62 -2.52 -21.26
C ARG A 542 -0.60 -1.66 -21.09
N ASP A 543 -1.76 -2.21 -21.44
CA ASP A 543 -3.01 -1.51 -21.21
C ASP A 543 -3.30 -1.43 -19.71
N VAL A 544 -3.74 -0.26 -19.31
CA VAL A 544 -4.19 0.05 -17.96
C VAL A 544 -5.62 0.56 -18.06
N VAL A 545 -6.54 -0.22 -17.54
CA VAL A 545 -7.96 0.13 -17.43
C VAL A 545 -8.22 0.62 -16.02
N SER A 546 -8.76 1.82 -15.86
CA SER A 546 -9.01 2.41 -14.54
C SER A 546 -10.34 3.16 -14.44
N ALA A 547 -11.00 3.01 -13.29
CA ALA A 547 -12.17 3.80 -12.88
C ALA A 547 -12.40 3.67 -11.37
N GLY A 548 -12.57 4.80 -10.68
CA GLY A 548 -12.78 4.82 -9.23
C GLY A 548 -11.65 4.10 -8.49
N ASN A 549 -12.00 3.08 -7.71
CA ASN A 549 -11.05 2.25 -6.96
C ASN A 549 -10.53 1.03 -7.74
N THR A 550 -10.81 0.96 -9.05
CA THR A 550 -10.32 -0.12 -9.92
C THR A 550 -9.19 0.40 -10.79
N ARG A 551 -8.08 -0.31 -10.82
CA ARG A 551 -6.96 -0.09 -11.74
C ARG A 551 -6.36 -1.43 -12.13
N SER A 552 -6.48 -1.84 -13.39
CA SER A 552 -5.97 -3.12 -13.84
C SER A 552 -4.94 -2.92 -14.94
N THR A 553 -3.72 -3.41 -14.73
CA THR A 553 -2.76 -3.63 -15.81
C THR A 553 -3.06 -4.98 -16.45
N VAL A 554 -3.30 -5.00 -17.75
CA VAL A 554 -3.77 -6.19 -18.48
C VAL A 554 -2.81 -6.55 -19.62
N THR A 555 -2.60 -7.84 -19.84
CA THR A 555 -1.73 -8.39 -20.90
C THR A 555 -2.28 -9.70 -21.45
N GLY A 556 -2.09 -9.95 -22.76
CA GLY A 556 -2.52 -11.18 -23.41
C GLY A 556 -4.03 -11.39 -23.36
N PHE A 557 -4.81 -10.38 -23.78
CA PHE A 557 -6.26 -10.48 -23.88
C PHE A 557 -6.73 -10.06 -25.27
N GLU A 558 -7.57 -10.87 -25.89
CA GLU A 558 -8.17 -10.60 -27.20
C GLU A 558 -9.52 -9.89 -27.05
N ARG A 559 -10.18 -10.04 -25.89
CA ARG A 559 -11.50 -9.47 -25.60
C ARG A 559 -11.54 -8.74 -24.26
N TYR A 560 -12.15 -7.56 -24.26
CA TYR A 560 -12.43 -6.77 -23.07
C TYR A 560 -13.94 -6.59 -22.91
N LEU A 561 -14.52 -7.25 -21.91
CA LEU A 561 -15.94 -7.22 -21.59
C LEU A 561 -16.22 -6.15 -20.53
N PHE A 562 -16.94 -5.11 -20.93
CA PHE A 562 -17.50 -4.08 -20.06
C PHE A 562 -19.02 -4.27 -19.92
N THR A 563 -19.62 -3.60 -18.94
CA THR A 563 -21.07 -3.69 -18.71
C THR A 563 -21.92 -3.07 -19.84
N ASP A 564 -21.34 -2.18 -20.64
CA ASP A 564 -22.00 -1.47 -21.76
C ASP A 564 -21.54 -1.93 -23.15
N THR A 565 -20.40 -2.62 -23.26
CA THR A 565 -19.85 -3.05 -24.55
C THR A 565 -18.85 -4.19 -24.42
N THR A 566 -18.49 -4.82 -25.54
CA THR A 566 -17.34 -5.73 -25.64
C THR A 566 -16.42 -5.21 -26.72
N VAL A 567 -15.14 -5.04 -26.39
CA VAL A 567 -14.10 -4.66 -27.34
C VAL A 567 -13.29 -5.90 -27.71
N THR A 568 -13.01 -6.10 -28.99
CA THR A 568 -12.17 -7.21 -29.49
C THR A 568 -10.96 -6.60 -30.18
N VAL A 569 -9.74 -6.88 -29.70
CA VAL A 569 -8.49 -6.22 -30.18
C VAL A 569 -7.64 -7.09 -31.10
N ALA A 570 -7.99 -8.37 -31.26
CA ALA A 570 -7.28 -9.31 -32.12
C ALA A 570 -7.98 -9.49 -33.49
N ASP A 571 -8.32 -8.37 -34.12
CA ASP A 571 -9.07 -8.32 -35.38
C ASP A 571 -8.15 -8.30 -36.63
N GLY A 572 -6.84 -8.17 -36.43
CA GLY A 572 -5.82 -8.12 -37.47
C GLY A 572 -5.36 -6.70 -37.85
N ALA A 573 -5.80 -5.67 -37.13
CA ALA A 573 -5.46 -4.27 -37.36
C ALA A 573 -4.81 -3.59 -36.14
N PRO A 574 -3.69 -4.11 -35.60
CA PRO A 574 -3.12 -3.71 -34.30
C PRO A 574 -2.68 -2.24 -34.18
N LEU A 575 -2.58 -1.52 -35.30
CA LEU A 575 -2.19 -0.11 -35.29
C LEU A 575 -3.36 0.80 -34.91
N VAL A 576 -4.60 0.32 -35.00
CA VAL A 576 -5.74 0.92 -34.30
C VAL A 576 -5.98 0.06 -33.06
N ASP A 577 -5.74 0.63 -31.89
CA ASP A 577 -6.02 -0.03 -30.63
C ASP A 577 -7.48 0.29 -30.28
N ASP A 578 -8.38 -0.64 -30.56
CA ASP A 578 -9.83 -0.46 -30.36
C ASP A 578 -10.18 -0.07 -28.92
N LEU A 579 -9.50 -0.66 -27.94
CA LEU A 579 -9.76 -0.39 -26.53
C LEU A 579 -9.39 1.05 -26.20
N PHE A 580 -8.19 1.47 -26.59
CA PHE A 580 -7.75 2.86 -26.46
C PHE A 580 -8.64 3.82 -27.25
N TYR A 581 -8.95 3.48 -28.51
CA TYR A 581 -9.66 4.36 -29.43
C TYR A 581 -11.08 4.62 -28.96
N LEU A 582 -11.84 3.59 -28.61
CA LEU A 582 -13.22 3.73 -28.16
C LEU A 582 -13.30 4.39 -26.78
N ALA A 583 -12.35 4.12 -25.88
CA ALA A 583 -12.29 4.78 -24.57
C ALA A 583 -12.04 6.30 -24.67
N ASN A 584 -11.19 6.72 -25.62
CA ASN A 584 -10.87 8.13 -25.83
C ASN A 584 -11.86 8.85 -26.75
N ASN A 585 -12.67 8.12 -27.52
CA ASN A 585 -13.62 8.65 -28.48
C ASN A 585 -15.06 8.21 -28.15
N LYS A 586 -15.59 8.73 -27.04
CA LYS A 586 -16.89 8.31 -26.48
C LYS A 586 -18.08 8.52 -27.41
N ASP A 587 -17.97 9.47 -28.34
CA ASP A 587 -18.97 9.68 -29.39
C ASP A 587 -19.01 8.54 -30.42
N VAL A 588 -17.85 7.95 -30.75
CA VAL A 588 -17.71 6.78 -31.63
C VAL A 588 -18.27 5.54 -30.93
N LEU A 589 -17.90 5.35 -29.66
CA LEU A 589 -18.44 4.30 -28.80
C LEU A 589 -19.97 4.39 -28.71
N ALA A 590 -20.51 5.59 -28.42
CA ALA A 590 -21.96 5.81 -28.32
C ALA A 590 -22.69 5.58 -29.65
N ALA A 591 -22.02 5.81 -30.78
CA ALA A 591 -22.56 5.54 -32.11
C ALA A 591 -22.47 4.04 -32.50
N GLY A 592 -21.79 3.20 -31.72
CA GLY A 592 -21.56 1.79 -32.02
C GLY A 592 -20.75 1.59 -33.30
N GLN A 593 -19.86 2.52 -33.61
CA GLN A 593 -19.01 2.45 -34.80
C GLN A 593 -17.74 1.67 -34.52
N ASP A 594 -17.35 0.86 -35.49
CA ASP A 594 -16.08 0.14 -35.54
C ASP A 594 -14.89 1.12 -35.56
N ALA A 595 -13.89 0.86 -34.72
CA ALA A 595 -12.79 1.80 -34.47
C ALA A 595 -11.91 1.97 -35.71
N ASP A 596 -11.50 0.89 -36.37
CA ASP A 596 -10.76 0.90 -37.63
C ASP A 596 -11.49 1.67 -38.72
N THR A 597 -12.75 1.31 -38.94
CA THR A 597 -13.59 1.95 -39.96
C THR A 597 -13.74 3.43 -39.67
N HIS A 598 -13.99 3.81 -38.41
CA HIS A 598 -14.12 5.20 -38.03
C HIS A 598 -12.79 5.95 -38.21
N TYR A 599 -11.68 5.40 -37.73
CA TYR A 599 -10.36 6.02 -37.87
C TYR A 599 -10.03 6.25 -39.34
N ALA A 600 -10.12 5.21 -40.18
CA ALA A 600 -9.79 5.25 -41.60
C ALA A 600 -10.66 6.24 -42.40
N THR A 601 -11.92 6.43 -42.00
CA THR A 601 -12.88 7.29 -42.71
C THR A 601 -12.85 8.74 -42.23
N TYR A 602 -12.83 8.93 -40.91
CA TYR A 602 -13.04 10.22 -40.23
C TYR A 602 -11.92 10.56 -39.25
N GLY A 603 -11.54 9.61 -38.38
CA GLY A 603 -10.71 9.88 -37.22
C GLY A 603 -9.37 10.54 -37.54
N TRP A 604 -8.67 10.07 -38.58
CA TRP A 604 -7.40 10.68 -38.95
C TRP A 604 -7.55 12.12 -39.47
N LYS A 605 -8.68 12.46 -40.10
CA LYS A 605 -8.98 13.83 -40.57
C LYS A 605 -9.36 14.75 -39.43
N GLU A 606 -9.94 14.18 -38.38
CA GLU A 606 -10.30 14.88 -37.14
C GLU A 606 -9.11 15.01 -36.18
N GLY A 607 -7.97 14.38 -36.51
CA GLY A 607 -6.76 14.43 -35.69
C GLY A 607 -6.85 13.56 -34.44
N ARG A 608 -7.72 12.54 -34.43
CA ARG A 608 -7.84 11.56 -33.34
C ARG A 608 -6.68 10.58 -33.43
N ASP A 609 -6.15 10.12 -32.30
CA ASP A 609 -5.01 9.20 -32.25
C ASP A 609 -5.51 7.74 -32.27
N PRO A 610 -4.94 6.86 -33.10
CA PRO A 610 -5.41 5.47 -33.25
C PRO A 610 -4.92 4.55 -32.12
N ASN A 611 -3.83 4.90 -31.44
CA ASN A 611 -3.26 4.19 -30.29
C ASN A 611 -2.42 5.17 -29.45
N ALA A 612 -1.94 4.73 -28.28
CA ALA A 612 -1.18 5.57 -27.34
C ALA A 612 0.21 6.00 -27.85
N LEU A 613 0.72 5.39 -28.92
CA LEU A 613 2.07 5.58 -29.46
C LEU A 613 2.06 6.17 -30.88
N PHE A 614 0.91 6.68 -31.35
CA PHE A 614 0.79 7.38 -32.63
C PHE A 614 0.02 8.69 -32.48
N SER A 615 0.67 9.82 -32.79
CA SER A 615 0.06 11.15 -32.78
C SER A 615 -0.38 11.53 -34.18
N THR A 616 -1.66 11.40 -34.52
CA THR A 616 -2.19 11.74 -35.85
C THR A 616 -1.93 13.20 -36.19
N THR A 617 -2.23 14.09 -35.24
CA THR A 617 -2.06 15.54 -35.43
C THR A 617 -0.59 15.91 -35.49
N GLY A 618 0.25 15.35 -34.61
CA GLY A 618 1.68 15.60 -34.59
C GLY A 618 2.38 15.09 -35.85
N TYR A 619 2.05 13.87 -36.29
CA TYR A 619 2.62 13.25 -37.48
C TYR A 619 2.31 14.07 -38.73
N LEU A 620 1.07 14.52 -38.92
CA LEU A 620 0.69 15.39 -40.05
C LEU A 620 1.32 16.79 -39.98
N ALA A 621 1.64 17.29 -38.79
CA ALA A 621 2.35 18.55 -38.63
C ALA A 621 3.83 18.42 -38.97
N ALA A 622 4.49 17.37 -38.48
CA ALA A 622 5.90 17.10 -38.77
C ALA A 622 6.13 16.67 -40.23
N ASN A 623 5.14 16.01 -40.85
CA ASN A 623 5.22 15.46 -42.20
C ASN A 623 4.31 16.23 -43.17
N ALA A 624 4.71 17.47 -43.48
CA ALA A 624 3.90 18.38 -44.28
C ALA A 624 3.59 17.86 -45.70
N ASP A 625 4.44 17.01 -46.25
CA ASP A 625 4.27 16.32 -47.53
C ASP A 625 3.13 15.29 -47.49
N VAL A 626 3.06 14.49 -46.43
CA VAL A 626 1.97 13.52 -46.19
C VAL A 626 0.63 14.23 -46.08
N ARG A 627 0.61 15.33 -45.32
CA ARG A 627 -0.57 16.21 -45.20
C ARG A 627 -0.96 16.82 -46.54
N ALA A 628 -0.02 17.36 -47.29
CA ALA A 628 -0.28 17.99 -48.59
C ALA A 628 -0.81 16.99 -49.63
N ALA A 629 -0.36 15.73 -49.55
CA ALA A 629 -0.86 14.64 -50.38
C ALA A 629 -2.24 14.12 -49.93
N GLY A 630 -2.75 14.53 -48.77
CA GLY A 630 -4.04 14.10 -48.23
C GLY A 630 -4.09 12.61 -47.89
N LEU A 631 -2.93 12.04 -47.53
CA LEU A 631 -2.80 10.62 -47.18
C LEU A 631 -3.19 10.37 -45.72
N ASN A 632 -3.76 9.20 -45.44
CA ASN A 632 -3.96 8.74 -44.07
C ASN A 632 -2.58 8.56 -43.40
N PRO A 633 -2.29 9.26 -42.28
CA PRO A 633 -0.97 9.26 -41.66
C PRO A 633 -0.56 7.90 -41.10
N LEU A 634 -1.48 7.14 -40.50
CA LEU A 634 -1.18 5.79 -39.98
C LEU A 634 -0.84 4.83 -41.11
N GLN A 635 -1.63 4.86 -42.20
CA GLN A 635 -1.36 4.05 -43.39
C GLN A 635 -0.05 4.45 -44.06
N HIS A 636 0.24 5.75 -44.16
CA HIS A 636 1.51 6.23 -44.68
C HIS A 636 2.68 5.73 -43.82
N TYR A 637 2.56 5.83 -42.49
CA TYR A 637 3.57 5.36 -41.57
C TYR A 637 3.88 3.87 -41.75
N ASP A 638 2.84 3.01 -41.71
CA ASP A 638 2.95 1.54 -41.83
C ASP A 638 3.62 1.12 -43.16
N GLN A 639 3.29 1.81 -44.24
CA GLN A 639 3.79 1.47 -45.57
C GLN A 639 5.17 2.05 -45.88
N TYR A 640 5.44 3.29 -45.43
CA TYR A 640 6.57 4.10 -45.87
C TYR A 640 7.27 4.80 -44.69
N GLY A 641 6.53 5.44 -43.79
CA GLY A 641 7.09 6.38 -42.83
C GLY A 641 8.15 5.81 -41.90
N TRP A 642 7.96 4.59 -41.36
CA TRP A 642 8.98 3.97 -40.51
C TRP A 642 10.28 3.63 -41.29
N LYS A 643 10.18 3.36 -42.60
CA LYS A 643 11.35 3.11 -43.47
C LYS A 643 12.09 4.41 -43.80
N GLU A 644 11.39 5.53 -43.73
CA GLU A 644 11.91 6.88 -43.96
C GLU A 644 12.45 7.53 -42.68
N GLY A 645 12.34 6.85 -41.52
CA GLY A 645 12.76 7.40 -40.24
C GLY A 645 11.87 8.57 -39.79
N ARG A 646 10.55 8.37 -39.82
CA ARG A 646 9.54 9.35 -39.36
C ARG A 646 8.86 8.82 -38.11
N ASP A 647 9.03 9.49 -36.99
CA ASP A 647 8.53 8.99 -35.71
C ASP A 647 7.00 9.11 -35.60
N PRO A 648 6.30 8.05 -35.13
CA PRO A 648 4.84 8.04 -35.03
C PRO A 648 4.32 8.90 -33.86
N SER A 649 5.10 9.07 -32.79
CA SER A 649 4.74 9.89 -31.62
C SER A 649 5.99 10.29 -30.83
N ALA A 650 5.82 11.22 -29.88
CA ALA A 650 6.90 11.62 -28.98
C ALA A 650 7.37 10.48 -28.05
N ALA A 651 6.59 9.40 -27.94
CA ALA A 651 6.87 8.26 -27.06
C ALA A 651 7.48 7.05 -27.79
N PHE A 652 7.70 7.15 -29.11
CA PHE A 652 8.22 6.05 -29.90
C PHE A 652 9.17 6.52 -31.00
N ASP A 653 10.45 6.17 -30.86
CA ASP A 653 11.54 6.44 -31.81
C ASP A 653 11.86 5.18 -32.63
N ASN A 654 11.70 5.25 -33.95
CA ASN A 654 11.88 4.09 -34.82
C ASN A 654 13.34 3.62 -34.84
N GLU A 655 14.27 4.55 -34.98
CA GLU A 655 15.69 4.28 -35.13
C GLU A 655 16.27 3.62 -33.89
N GLN A 656 15.93 4.14 -32.69
CA GLN A 656 16.35 3.58 -31.42
C GLN A 656 15.75 2.20 -31.20
N TYR A 657 14.46 2.03 -31.49
CA TYR A 657 13.82 0.73 -31.38
C TYR A 657 14.52 -0.30 -32.28
N LEU A 658 14.73 0.02 -33.56
CA LEU A 658 15.40 -0.87 -34.51
C LEU A 658 16.90 -1.09 -34.20
N ALA A 659 17.59 -0.09 -33.63
CA ALA A 659 18.98 -0.23 -33.21
C ALA A 659 19.15 -1.22 -32.06
N ARG A 660 18.18 -1.26 -31.13
CA ARG A 660 18.18 -2.17 -29.97
C ARG A 660 17.52 -3.52 -30.26
N ASN A 661 16.79 -3.62 -31.36
CA ASN A 661 16.07 -4.80 -31.80
C ASN A 661 16.53 -5.23 -33.20
N ALA A 662 17.77 -5.72 -33.28
CA ALA A 662 18.41 -6.08 -34.55
C ALA A 662 17.68 -7.19 -35.32
N ASP A 663 16.94 -8.05 -34.62
CA ASP A 663 16.08 -9.08 -35.20
C ASP A 663 14.89 -8.48 -35.95
N VAL A 664 14.21 -7.49 -35.37
CA VAL A 664 13.11 -6.75 -36.02
C VAL A 664 13.62 -6.00 -37.25
N LYS A 665 14.77 -5.33 -37.09
CA LYS A 665 15.45 -4.65 -38.19
C LYS A 665 15.82 -5.60 -39.33
N ALA A 666 16.34 -6.79 -39.01
CA ALA A 666 16.70 -7.79 -40.02
C ALA A 666 15.47 -8.39 -40.71
N ALA A 667 14.36 -8.53 -39.99
CA ALA A 667 13.09 -9.01 -40.52
C ALA A 667 12.38 -7.96 -41.40
N GLY A 668 12.72 -6.68 -41.28
CA GLY A 668 12.12 -5.59 -42.05
C GLY A 668 10.64 -5.36 -41.71
N ILE A 669 10.28 -5.56 -40.45
CA ILE A 669 8.92 -5.38 -39.91
C ILE A 669 8.77 -3.94 -39.39
N ASP A 670 7.58 -3.36 -39.55
CA ASP A 670 7.21 -2.09 -38.92
C ASP A 670 7.50 -2.15 -37.40
N PRO A 671 8.33 -1.25 -36.85
CA PRO A 671 8.75 -1.28 -35.46
C PRO A 671 7.61 -0.99 -34.48
N LEU A 672 6.70 -0.06 -34.79
CA LEU A 672 5.55 0.22 -33.93
C LEU A 672 4.57 -0.95 -33.95
N LYS A 673 4.26 -1.47 -35.13
CA LYS A 673 3.40 -2.65 -35.27
C LYS A 673 3.96 -3.84 -34.50
N HIS A 674 5.25 -4.13 -34.66
CA HIS A 674 5.91 -5.18 -33.89
C HIS A 674 5.84 -4.90 -32.39
N PHE A 675 6.07 -3.66 -31.97
CA PHE A 675 6.04 -3.33 -30.55
C PHE A 675 4.66 -3.62 -29.94
N ILE A 676 3.59 -3.15 -30.59
CA ILE A 676 2.20 -3.35 -30.16
C ILE A 676 1.83 -4.84 -30.21
N GLU A 677 2.15 -5.57 -31.29
CA GLU A 677 1.77 -6.99 -31.42
C GLU A 677 2.59 -7.94 -30.52
N TYR A 678 3.88 -7.66 -30.31
CA TYR A 678 4.80 -8.61 -29.64
C TYR A 678 5.75 -7.96 -28.65
N GLY A 679 6.28 -6.78 -28.96
CA GLY A 679 7.38 -6.19 -28.21
C GLY A 679 7.04 -5.92 -26.74
N GLN A 680 5.79 -5.55 -26.47
CA GLN A 680 5.24 -5.38 -25.13
C GLN A 680 5.32 -6.66 -24.28
N ASP A 681 4.84 -7.78 -24.83
CA ASP A 681 4.85 -9.09 -24.16
C ASP A 681 6.26 -9.69 -24.07
N GLU A 682 7.13 -9.36 -25.04
CA GLU A 682 8.55 -9.71 -25.02
C GLU A 682 9.38 -8.86 -24.04
N GLY A 683 8.78 -7.85 -23.41
CA GLY A 683 9.44 -6.94 -22.47
C GLY A 683 10.43 -5.97 -23.12
N ARG A 684 10.27 -5.69 -24.42
CA ARG A 684 11.00 -4.64 -25.13
C ARG A 684 10.53 -3.27 -24.64
N GLN A 685 11.34 -2.24 -24.86
CA GLN A 685 11.03 -0.88 -24.45
C GLN A 685 10.76 -0.01 -25.69
N ALA A 686 9.80 0.90 -25.56
CA ALA A 686 9.68 2.06 -26.43
C ALA A 686 10.63 3.17 -25.94
N TYR A 687 11.03 4.04 -26.86
CA TYR A 687 11.97 5.12 -26.60
C TYR A 687 11.35 6.44 -27.03
N ALA A 688 11.54 7.50 -26.25
CA ALA A 688 11.05 8.82 -26.64
C ALA A 688 11.72 9.27 -27.94
N ALA A 689 10.94 9.91 -28.81
CA ALA A 689 11.39 10.42 -30.10
C ALA A 689 12.56 11.39 -29.91
N ILE A 690 13.61 11.17 -30.70
CA ILE A 690 14.72 12.10 -30.84
C ILE A 690 14.82 12.45 -32.31
N GLY A 691 14.45 13.68 -32.63
CA GLY A 691 14.47 14.23 -33.96
C GLY A 691 15.85 14.18 -34.60
N LYS A 692 15.89 14.45 -35.90
CA LYS A 692 17.09 14.25 -36.71
C LYS A 692 18.22 15.16 -36.25
N THR A 693 19.46 14.64 -36.34
CA THR A 693 20.68 15.38 -35.98
C THR A 693 20.76 16.75 -36.67
N ALA A 694 20.25 16.87 -37.89
CA ALA A 694 20.22 18.12 -38.65
C ALA A 694 19.34 19.20 -37.98
N ASP A 695 18.18 18.82 -37.44
CA ASP A 695 17.24 19.73 -36.80
C ASP A 695 17.76 20.17 -35.43
N LEU A 696 18.28 19.21 -34.65
CA LEU A 696 18.97 19.44 -33.37
C LEU A 696 20.24 20.31 -33.50
N ALA A 697 20.84 20.38 -34.70
CA ALA A 697 21.98 21.24 -34.99
C ALA A 697 21.57 22.65 -35.42
N ALA A 698 20.42 22.80 -36.08
CA ALA A 698 19.89 24.11 -36.48
C ALA A 698 19.46 24.95 -35.28
N HIS A 699 18.89 24.31 -34.27
CA HIS A 699 18.51 24.91 -32.99
C HIS A 699 19.03 24.04 -31.85
N PRO A 700 20.22 24.35 -31.27
CA PRO A 700 20.86 23.51 -30.26
C PRO A 700 19.91 23.10 -29.13
N GLY A 701 19.69 21.79 -29.02
CA GLY A 701 18.85 21.18 -27.98
C GLY A 701 17.34 21.35 -28.17
N PHE A 702 16.86 22.02 -29.21
CA PHE A 702 15.42 22.07 -29.53
C PHE A 702 15.07 21.03 -30.59
N ASP A 703 14.12 20.17 -30.28
CA ASP A 703 13.65 19.11 -31.15
C ASP A 703 12.24 19.45 -31.66
N ALA A 704 12.18 19.98 -32.89
CA ALA A 704 10.92 20.42 -33.48
C ALA A 704 9.96 19.26 -33.75
N GLU A 705 10.48 18.07 -34.09
CA GLU A 705 9.68 16.87 -34.34
C GLU A 705 9.06 16.39 -33.02
N PHE A 706 9.87 16.17 -31.98
CA PHE A 706 9.39 15.85 -30.64
C PHE A 706 8.36 16.87 -30.15
N TYR A 707 8.61 18.16 -30.36
CA TYR A 707 7.73 19.23 -29.90
C TYR A 707 6.35 19.18 -30.59
N LEU A 708 6.32 18.96 -31.91
CA LEU A 708 5.07 18.81 -32.64
C LEU A 708 4.33 17.51 -32.29
N LEU A 709 5.06 16.42 -32.06
CA LEU A 709 4.48 15.14 -31.64
C LEU A 709 3.93 15.20 -30.21
N SER A 710 4.53 16.00 -29.33
CA SER A 710 4.14 16.15 -27.93
C SER A 710 2.97 17.10 -27.71
N TYR A 711 2.83 18.13 -28.55
CA TYR A 711 1.91 19.25 -28.31
C TYR A 711 0.90 19.42 -29.45
N ALA A 712 -0.21 18.69 -29.37
CA ALA A 712 -1.24 18.67 -30.40
C ALA A 712 -1.85 20.07 -30.70
N ASP A 713 -1.93 20.97 -29.71
CA ASP A 713 -2.37 22.35 -29.92
C ASP A 713 -1.37 23.15 -30.78
N VAL A 714 -0.07 22.98 -30.56
CA VAL A 714 0.99 23.58 -31.38
C VAL A 714 0.98 22.98 -32.77
N ALA A 715 0.85 21.66 -32.90
CA ALA A 715 0.77 20.98 -34.18
C ALA A 715 -0.40 21.47 -35.05
N ARG A 716 -1.58 21.69 -34.45
CA ARG A 716 -2.74 22.30 -35.12
C ARG A 716 -2.44 23.73 -35.55
N ALA A 717 -1.86 24.54 -34.66
CA ALA A 717 -1.55 25.94 -34.95
C ALA A 717 -0.48 26.08 -36.05
N ALA A 718 0.56 25.25 -36.02
CA ALA A 718 1.59 25.16 -37.04
C ALA A 718 0.96 24.84 -38.41
N THR A 719 0.11 23.82 -38.46
CA THR A 719 -0.61 23.42 -39.67
C THR A 719 -1.51 24.53 -40.21
N ALA A 720 -2.27 25.20 -39.33
CA ALA A 720 -3.18 26.27 -39.72
C ALA A 720 -2.46 27.56 -40.17
N SER A 721 -1.23 27.78 -39.72
CA SER A 721 -0.45 28.98 -40.05
C SER A 721 -0.01 29.06 -41.51
N GLY A 722 0.08 27.92 -42.20
CA GLY A 722 0.67 27.81 -43.54
C GLY A 722 2.18 28.07 -43.59
N LYS A 723 2.83 28.29 -42.44
CA LYS A 723 4.30 28.38 -42.32
C LYS A 723 4.93 26.99 -42.34
N ASP A 724 6.25 26.97 -42.47
CA ASP A 724 7.04 25.77 -42.17
C ASP A 724 6.77 25.32 -40.72
N PRO A 725 6.33 24.06 -40.50
CA PRO A 725 5.93 23.60 -39.17
C PRO A 725 7.07 23.58 -38.14
N PHE A 726 8.29 23.26 -38.56
CA PHE A 726 9.44 23.19 -37.66
C PHE A 726 9.87 24.58 -37.21
N ALA A 727 9.94 25.54 -38.15
CA ALA A 727 10.15 26.94 -37.83
C ALA A 727 9.06 27.48 -36.90
N TYR A 728 7.79 27.15 -37.14
CA TYR A 728 6.69 27.54 -36.27
C TYR A 728 6.85 26.97 -34.85
N ALA A 729 7.18 25.67 -34.72
CA ALA A 729 7.38 25.02 -33.43
C ALA A 729 8.46 25.72 -32.60
N TYR A 730 9.57 26.08 -33.24
CA TYR A 730 10.65 26.81 -32.60
C TYR A 730 10.23 28.23 -32.19
N GLU A 731 9.59 28.99 -33.08
CA GLU A 731 9.04 30.33 -32.77
C GLU A 731 8.07 30.26 -31.58
N HIS A 732 7.21 29.24 -31.54
CA HIS A 732 6.28 29.01 -30.45
C HIS A 732 7.01 28.73 -29.14
N TYR A 733 7.99 27.84 -29.13
CA TYR A 733 8.76 27.52 -27.92
C TYR A 733 9.42 28.76 -27.33
N GLN A 734 10.14 29.54 -28.16
CA GLN A 734 10.84 30.76 -27.73
C GLN A 734 9.89 31.82 -27.17
N THR A 735 8.68 31.91 -27.72
CA THR A 735 7.72 32.96 -27.35
C THR A 735 6.87 32.56 -26.14
N TYR A 736 6.37 31.33 -26.12
CA TYR A 736 5.35 30.81 -25.21
C TYR A 736 5.77 29.53 -24.51
N GLY A 737 6.28 28.54 -25.26
CA GLY A 737 6.44 27.17 -24.79
C GLY A 737 7.23 27.02 -23.49
N TRP A 738 8.40 27.64 -23.39
CA TRP A 738 9.20 27.50 -22.16
C TRP A 738 8.54 28.17 -20.94
N LYS A 739 7.74 29.22 -21.15
CA LYS A 739 6.98 29.91 -20.08
C LYS A 739 5.79 29.08 -19.61
N GLU A 740 5.23 28.27 -20.51
CA GLU A 740 4.19 27.30 -20.20
C GLU A 740 4.76 26.01 -19.57
N GLY A 741 6.09 25.91 -19.52
CA GLY A 741 6.79 24.74 -19.01
C GLY A 741 6.73 23.53 -19.94
N ARG A 742 6.72 23.76 -21.25
CA ARG A 742 6.75 22.70 -22.28
C ARG A 742 8.18 22.29 -22.57
N ASN A 743 8.43 20.99 -22.57
CA ASN A 743 9.73 20.39 -22.79
C ASN A 743 10.13 20.52 -24.27
N PRO A 744 11.37 20.97 -24.56
CA PRO A 744 11.84 21.16 -25.93
C PRO A 744 12.38 19.89 -26.59
N ASN A 745 12.64 18.84 -25.81
CA ASN A 745 13.16 17.55 -26.25
C ASN A 745 12.88 16.47 -25.18
N ALA A 746 13.25 15.21 -25.46
CA ALA A 746 12.99 14.06 -24.61
C ALA A 746 13.72 14.04 -23.25
N VAL A 747 14.79 14.81 -23.06
CA VAL A 747 15.66 14.75 -21.85
C VAL A 747 15.73 16.05 -21.05
N PHE A 748 15.04 17.11 -21.51
CA PHE A 748 14.99 18.41 -20.83
C PHE A 748 13.62 18.62 -20.17
N ASP A 749 13.61 18.82 -18.85
CA ASP A 749 12.40 19.13 -18.09
C ASP A 749 12.34 20.62 -17.82
N THR A 750 11.57 21.36 -18.61
CA THR A 750 11.48 22.83 -18.50
C THR A 750 10.95 23.28 -17.15
N LYS A 751 9.92 22.61 -16.62
CA LYS A 751 9.35 22.94 -15.30
C LYS A 751 10.32 22.57 -14.20
N GLY A 752 10.89 21.37 -14.28
CA GLY A 752 11.91 20.89 -13.37
C GLY A 752 13.10 21.83 -13.27
N TYR A 753 13.65 22.23 -14.42
CA TYR A 753 14.81 23.12 -14.50
C TYR A 753 14.53 24.49 -13.86
N LEU A 754 13.39 25.12 -14.19
CA LEU A 754 13.01 26.40 -13.58
C LEU A 754 12.68 26.28 -12.09
N ASN A 755 12.24 25.12 -11.61
CA ASN A 755 12.02 24.86 -10.19
C ASN A 755 13.35 24.68 -9.43
N ALA A 756 14.25 23.88 -10.00
CA ALA A 756 15.58 23.59 -9.48
C ALA A 756 16.48 24.84 -9.43
N TYR A 757 16.42 25.67 -10.47
CA TYR A 757 17.34 26.80 -10.66
C TYR A 757 16.61 28.13 -10.56
N GLY A 758 16.41 28.58 -9.30
CA GLY A 758 15.66 29.78 -8.98
C GLY A 758 16.25 31.08 -9.56
N ASP A 759 17.55 31.11 -9.82
CA ASP A 759 18.24 32.23 -10.48
C ASP A 759 17.84 32.38 -11.96
N VAL A 760 17.76 31.26 -12.70
CA VAL A 760 17.31 31.24 -14.10
C VAL A 760 15.84 31.67 -14.18
N ARG A 761 15.01 31.15 -13.27
CA ARG A 761 13.61 31.54 -13.15
C ARG A 761 13.45 33.03 -12.84
N ALA A 762 14.23 33.56 -11.90
CA ALA A 762 14.19 34.98 -11.53
C ALA A 762 14.67 35.90 -12.66
N ALA A 763 15.65 35.45 -13.46
CA ALA A 763 16.15 36.17 -14.62
C ALA A 763 15.17 36.18 -15.79
N GLY A 764 14.19 35.27 -15.83
CA GLY A 764 13.19 35.18 -16.90
C GLY A 764 13.81 34.81 -18.25
N ILE A 765 14.87 33.99 -18.23
CA ILE A 765 15.61 33.55 -19.41
C ILE A 765 15.08 32.18 -19.86
N ASP A 766 15.11 31.92 -21.16
CA ASP A 766 14.79 30.59 -21.72
C ASP A 766 15.71 29.52 -21.09
N PRO A 767 15.15 28.54 -20.37
CA PRO A 767 15.93 27.55 -19.62
C PRO A 767 16.74 26.63 -20.54
N LEU A 768 16.26 26.31 -21.75
CA LEU A 768 17.03 25.50 -22.69
C LEU A 768 18.25 26.27 -23.19
N MET A 769 18.04 27.52 -23.59
CA MET A 769 19.13 28.41 -24.01
C MET A 769 20.15 28.60 -22.88
N HIS A 770 19.67 28.78 -21.64
CA HIS A 770 20.55 28.89 -20.48
C HIS A 770 21.40 27.64 -20.30
N TYR A 771 20.79 26.46 -20.36
CA TYR A 771 21.50 25.20 -20.21
C TYR A 771 22.59 25.03 -21.28
N ASP A 772 22.22 25.19 -22.56
CA ASP A 772 23.11 25.06 -23.72
C ASP A 772 24.32 25.99 -23.65
N GLN A 773 24.10 27.24 -23.22
CA GLN A 773 25.16 28.25 -23.18
C GLN A 773 26.01 28.19 -21.91
N TYR A 774 25.39 27.89 -20.77
CA TYR A 774 25.99 28.05 -19.44
C TYR A 774 25.79 26.82 -18.55
N GLY A 775 24.56 26.32 -18.43
CA GLY A 775 24.18 25.35 -17.39
C GLY A 775 25.02 24.09 -17.36
N TRP A 776 25.31 23.45 -18.50
CA TRP A 776 26.12 22.23 -18.49
C TRP A 776 27.59 22.48 -18.08
N LYS A 777 28.12 23.68 -18.35
CA LYS A 777 29.48 24.09 -17.93
C LYS A 777 29.54 24.37 -16.44
N GLU A 778 28.41 24.73 -15.86
CA GLU A 778 28.21 24.92 -14.42
C GLU A 778 27.90 23.60 -13.69
N GLY A 779 27.79 22.47 -14.42
CA GLY A 779 27.41 21.18 -13.87
C GLY A 779 25.94 21.08 -13.48
N ARG A 780 25.07 21.93 -14.04
CA ARG A 780 23.61 21.83 -13.85
C ARG A 780 23.07 20.70 -14.72
N ASP A 781 21.97 20.11 -14.27
CA ASP A 781 21.29 19.00 -14.94
C ASP A 781 20.08 19.51 -15.73
N PRO A 782 19.79 18.97 -16.92
CA PRO A 782 18.64 19.40 -17.72
C PRO A 782 17.32 18.77 -17.23
N SER A 783 17.38 17.66 -16.49
CA SER A 783 16.22 17.02 -15.87
C SER A 783 16.66 16.03 -14.78
N LYS A 784 15.71 15.51 -14.00
CA LYS A 784 15.96 14.38 -13.09
C LYS A 784 16.46 13.12 -13.82
N GLY A 785 16.16 12.98 -15.11
CA GLY A 785 16.53 11.82 -15.92
C GLY A 785 17.93 11.89 -16.52
N PHE A 786 18.68 12.98 -16.29
CA PHE A 786 19.96 13.21 -16.94
C PHE A 786 20.92 13.94 -15.98
N ASP A 787 22.01 13.29 -15.62
CA ASP A 787 23.10 13.85 -14.80
C ASP A 787 24.24 14.30 -15.71
N THR A 788 24.43 15.60 -15.80
CA THR A 788 25.46 16.25 -16.63
C THR A 788 26.86 15.82 -16.23
N THR A 789 27.12 15.75 -14.92
CA THR A 789 28.46 15.48 -14.39
C THR A 789 28.80 14.00 -14.57
N ALA A 790 27.89 13.10 -14.18
CA ALA A 790 28.06 11.67 -14.36
C ALA A 790 28.20 11.29 -15.84
N TYR A 791 27.46 11.95 -16.73
CA TYR A 791 27.60 11.74 -18.17
C TYR A 791 28.99 12.10 -18.67
N LEU A 792 29.53 13.27 -18.30
CA LEU A 792 30.88 13.69 -18.71
C LEU A 792 31.99 12.82 -18.10
N ASP A 793 31.81 12.36 -16.85
CA ASP A 793 32.73 11.45 -16.18
C ASP A 793 32.75 10.06 -16.84
N ALA A 794 31.59 9.54 -17.24
CA ALA A 794 31.48 8.27 -17.93
C ALA A 794 32.02 8.33 -19.37
N TYR A 795 31.86 9.47 -20.05
CA TYR A 795 32.15 9.64 -21.47
C TYR A 795 33.27 10.64 -21.74
N GLY A 796 34.49 10.20 -21.44
CA GLY A 796 35.68 11.04 -21.55
C GLY A 796 36.02 11.54 -22.97
N ASP A 797 35.46 10.98 -24.03
CA ASP A 797 35.49 11.54 -25.39
C ASP A 797 34.69 12.84 -25.50
N VAL A 798 33.48 12.87 -24.92
CA VAL A 798 32.60 14.06 -24.87
C VAL A 798 33.25 15.16 -24.02
N ALA A 799 33.76 14.80 -22.85
CA ALA A 799 34.43 15.73 -21.95
C ALA A 799 35.70 16.36 -22.57
N ARG A 800 36.53 15.55 -23.24
CA ARG A 800 37.74 16.06 -23.92
C ARG A 800 37.41 16.97 -25.10
N ALA A 801 36.35 16.65 -25.83
CA ALA A 801 35.86 17.48 -26.94
C ALA A 801 35.11 18.73 -26.45
N ARG A 802 34.82 18.85 -25.14
CA ARG A 802 34.06 19.94 -24.52
C ARG A 802 32.70 20.16 -25.20
N LEU A 803 32.01 19.06 -25.48
CA LEU A 803 30.67 19.08 -26.05
C LEU A 803 29.63 19.17 -24.95
N ASP A 804 28.51 19.85 -25.22
CA ASP A 804 27.33 19.81 -24.37
C ASP A 804 26.87 18.33 -24.26
N PRO A 805 26.76 17.77 -23.03
CA PRO A 805 26.44 16.36 -22.84
C PRO A 805 24.99 16.02 -23.25
N MET A 806 24.03 16.93 -23.05
CA MET A 806 22.65 16.73 -23.49
C MET A 806 22.59 16.75 -25.02
N GLN A 807 23.23 17.74 -25.64
CA GLN A 807 23.23 17.84 -27.11
C GLN A 807 23.94 16.64 -27.74
N HIS A 808 25.07 16.21 -27.16
CA HIS A 808 25.75 15.00 -27.60
C HIS A 808 24.86 13.76 -27.45
N TYR A 809 24.15 13.62 -26.33
CA TYR A 809 23.26 12.49 -26.11
C TYR A 809 22.15 12.44 -27.16
N LEU A 810 21.46 13.56 -27.40
CA LEU A 810 20.41 13.68 -28.40
C LEU A 810 20.95 13.40 -29.82
N GLN A 811 22.13 13.90 -30.17
CA GLN A 811 22.67 13.73 -31.53
C GLN A 811 23.29 12.35 -31.80
N TYR A 812 23.88 11.72 -30.78
CA TYR A 812 24.68 10.50 -30.94
C TYR A 812 24.43 9.49 -29.82
N GLY A 813 24.51 9.94 -28.57
CA GLY A 813 24.55 9.05 -27.40
C GLY A 813 23.37 8.10 -27.29
N ALA A 814 22.15 8.54 -27.62
CA ALA A 814 20.96 7.70 -27.60
C ALA A 814 21.09 6.48 -28.55
N THR A 815 21.51 6.72 -29.80
CA THR A 815 21.73 5.66 -30.80
C THR A 815 22.96 4.80 -30.51
N GLU A 816 23.97 5.34 -29.83
CA GLU A 816 25.14 4.60 -29.36
C GLU A 816 24.86 3.77 -28.10
N GLY A 817 23.67 3.88 -27.51
CA GLY A 817 23.29 3.16 -26.30
C GLY A 817 23.94 3.71 -25.02
N ARG A 818 24.34 4.99 -25.02
CA ARG A 818 24.86 5.67 -23.82
C ARG A 818 23.74 5.88 -22.78
N SER A 819 24.10 5.88 -21.51
CA SER A 819 23.20 6.11 -20.37
C SER A 819 23.17 7.60 -20.03
N THR A 820 22.03 8.11 -19.61
CA THR A 820 21.87 9.51 -19.15
C THR A 820 22.14 9.69 -17.67
N PHE A 821 22.14 8.59 -16.89
CA PHE A 821 22.32 8.56 -15.43
C PHE A 821 21.28 9.45 -14.71
N GLY A 822 20.22 8.87 -14.17
CA GLY A 822 19.22 9.66 -13.44
C GLY A 822 19.80 10.22 -12.14
N ASP A 823 19.52 11.51 -11.86
CA ASP A 823 19.98 12.17 -10.63
C ASP A 823 18.85 12.28 -9.60
N THR A 824 19.05 11.68 -8.43
CA THR A 824 18.12 11.81 -7.30
C THR A 824 18.23 13.15 -6.57
N THR A 825 19.26 13.95 -6.87
CA THR A 825 19.56 15.25 -6.26
C THR A 825 19.18 16.45 -7.11
N PHE A 826 18.44 16.25 -8.20
CA PHE A 826 17.99 17.31 -9.12
C PHE A 826 17.31 18.47 -8.37
N GLY A 827 17.94 19.64 -8.38
CA GLY A 827 17.48 20.85 -7.69
C GLY A 827 17.88 20.97 -6.22
N ALA A 828 18.54 19.97 -5.63
CA ALA A 828 19.30 20.11 -4.39
C ALA A 828 20.62 20.80 -4.74
N GLY A 829 20.58 22.11 -4.97
CA GLY A 829 21.75 22.87 -5.38
C GLY A 829 22.97 22.56 -4.50
N ASN A 830 24.13 22.35 -5.13
CA ASN A 830 25.41 22.45 -4.46
C ASN A 830 25.47 23.81 -3.75
N GLN A 831 25.32 23.81 -2.43
CA GLN A 831 25.82 24.91 -1.62
C GLN A 831 27.35 24.82 -1.61
N GLY A 832 27.95 25.31 -2.70
CA GLY A 832 29.38 25.59 -2.82
C GLY A 832 29.63 27.07 -2.71
#